data_AF-A0AAI8YVW5-F1
#
_entry.id   AF-A0AAI8YVW5-F1
#
_cell.length_a   1.000
_cell.length_b   1.000
_cell.length_c   1.000
_cell.angle_alpha   90.00
_cell.angle_beta   90.00
_cell.angle_gamma   90.00
#
_symmetry.space_group_name_H-M   'P 1'
#
loop_
_entity.id
_entity.type
_entity.pdbx_description
1 polymer ?
#
loop_
_entity_poly.entity_id
_entity_poly.type
_entity_poly.pdbx_seq_one_letter_code
_entity_poly.pdbx_strand_id
1 'polypeptide(L)'
;MLKAEKVLGLSNGYVQRSSSVPILLKDRETSVKDPHKHQRDESIMDTNKSSIVSKRSVEKLYFQGQPEYFRYFVSKFKRRSPLINRGYWLRMKAIEHAVSRFLSERTAKKKVVINLGCGYDPLPFIFLGKYPLQCQGTTFVDVDYPVLMQNKVGIIDKTEQLRRLLPKLTKTSNETGLLASSDPYVAIGCDLGNIEPLQGILQDHLQLGEGGAAILFVSEVSTAYMEREASQAVFDWTATYDDVRFCLLEQHLPDGTDHPFAATMLAHFEKLRTPLRAVGTMEQMKARFVGAGYPEAGTEIRSLWELWSDPTFLSAEERRSLDRVEPFDEWEEFALFGSHYFLLIAEKEAGKDYSHKPYRSTRASLWAGSTRGTSIATTPTTSGNSPDTPQYHFGPGDILQTHELLEPHNFRRFAAVVPPPETDAASDSVGLHGGIGTQERLDSCNTYSRYDAIQPIVPPPLRQGLACHTITRLGSTYNCLLTGGRTSPDKASAECWLRLDGKWRRVQDVPRGRYRHCAVPLVLPTDPRPAHTVLVFGGKTSDGQVLDEWLIWTGETGWQQVPVSGEAPPARFGAVIVRDSSEATSGVLVGGMTSAGRILNDFWHWSLEPDMTLHCRNVTSRATAFLKADACILGRFGAQLVRSNRGILMIGGITGDRMLTRQDEILNMKTLRPQPIQGPRPLFIGHSVQQVDGGLLILGGGATCFSFGTTWNRSCILNDASPGAFDIEWRLQSTVDAGKPTTDQSSIYVESPTSGSTPDLRMPPPVRIQDIRISHGVNFEQYVASARPVILRNCQIGSCTTAWTNSYLKQAVGVDRKVAVHSSRTERMDFQKKNFQYITQPFGTFLDSVERGEKVYLRALSKEAPNNKPTSLTEDFPVLANDFHLPDELHYVNENAHSSPLRISGPVNMWLHYDVMANVLCQVRGRKHLYLFPPSDVTQLGFEPGASSSSVDVFTPASPTHPPGISHTHPHEALLEPGDILFIPPMWVHTAAPTTATSIAVNVFFKNLPAHGYAAGRDVYGNRDLAAYERGRKDVGRIVRLFEALPADVAGFYLERLGMEMVEKGRGMSRSYQDGGGEMVNGHGSGSGDSSSLLHERFAELS
;
A
#
# COMPACT_ATOMS: atom_id res chain seq x y z
N MET A 1 -28.20 24.08 20.67
CA MET A 1 -28.83 25.39 20.39
C MET A 1 -28.05 26.47 21.14
N LEU A 2 -28.12 27.73 20.71
CA LEU A 2 -27.34 28.85 21.27
C LEU A 2 -28.26 29.94 21.86
N LYS A 3 -27.66 30.82 22.68
CA LYS A 3 -28.23 31.83 23.62
C LYS A 3 -28.45 31.30 25.05
N ALA A 4 -28.00 31.97 26.12
CA ALA A 4 -27.08 33.12 26.21
C ALA A 4 -26.41 33.23 27.60
N GLU A 5 -25.34 34.03 27.68
CA GLU A 5 -24.93 35.01 28.74
C GLU A 5 -25.71 35.08 30.08
N LYS A 6 -25.18 35.43 31.27
CA LYS A 6 -23.90 35.99 31.82
C LYS A 6 -24.04 35.98 33.39
N VAL A 7 -23.07 36.20 34.32
CA VAL A 7 -21.59 36.30 34.38
C VAL A 7 -21.15 36.25 35.88
N LEU A 8 -19.86 35.98 36.19
CA LEU A 8 -19.20 36.00 37.53
C LEU A 8 -19.71 34.96 38.57
N GLY A 9 -18.90 34.47 39.54
CA GLY A 9 -17.45 34.61 39.73
C GLY A 9 -17.02 34.60 41.22
N LEU A 10 -15.92 33.89 41.55
CA LEU A 10 -15.24 33.80 42.88
C LEU A 10 -16.00 33.00 43.98
N SER A 11 -15.36 32.37 44.99
CA SER A 11 -14.01 31.76 45.09
C SER A 11 -13.89 30.87 46.36
N ASN A 12 -12.99 29.87 46.34
CA ASN A 12 -12.29 29.19 47.46
C ASN A 12 -13.06 28.56 48.66
N GLY A 13 -12.59 27.41 49.20
CA GLY A 13 -12.82 27.06 50.63
C GLY A 13 -12.93 25.58 51.07
N TYR A 14 -11.86 24.80 50.94
CA TYR A 14 -11.45 23.61 51.76
C TYR A 14 -12.39 22.96 52.82
N VAL A 15 -12.57 21.62 52.71
CA VAL A 15 -12.31 20.56 53.74
C VAL A 15 -12.98 20.71 55.14
N GLN A 16 -13.76 19.74 55.69
CA GLN A 16 -13.28 18.43 56.21
C GLN A 16 -14.39 17.35 56.35
N ARG A 17 -14.16 16.29 57.17
CA ARG A 17 -14.91 15.01 57.21
C ARG A 17 -15.68 14.75 58.53
N SER A 18 -16.67 13.86 58.44
CA SER A 18 -16.92 12.71 59.35
C SER A 18 -17.90 12.83 60.54
N SER A 19 -18.56 11.69 60.79
CA SER A 19 -19.40 11.27 61.94
C SER A 19 -20.80 11.90 62.05
N SER A 20 -21.83 11.18 62.51
CA SER A 20 -21.85 9.87 63.21
C SER A 20 -23.00 8.94 62.74
N VAL A 21 -22.94 7.66 63.14
CA VAL A 21 -23.95 6.63 62.83
C VAL A 21 -24.90 6.42 64.02
N PRO A 22 -26.23 6.42 63.82
CA PRO A 22 -27.19 5.77 64.69
C PRO A 22 -27.53 4.37 64.19
N ILE A 23 -27.39 3.34 65.03
CA ILE A 23 -27.94 2.00 64.80
C ILE A 23 -29.36 1.98 65.37
N LEU A 24 -30.37 1.44 64.67
CA LEU A 24 -31.57 0.84 65.28
C LEU A 24 -32.38 -0.01 64.26
N LEU A 25 -32.83 -1.17 64.76
CA LEU A 25 -33.93 -2.03 64.30
C LEU A 25 -33.84 -2.74 62.93
N LYS A 26 -34.04 -4.07 62.99
CA LYS A 26 -34.56 -4.88 61.89
C LYS A 26 -36.07 -4.66 61.79
N ASP A 27 -36.54 -4.19 60.65
CA ASP A 27 -37.94 -4.37 60.24
C ASP A 27 -38.04 -5.37 59.09
N ARG A 28 -39.24 -5.91 58.86
CA ARG A 28 -39.48 -6.94 57.84
C ARG A 28 -39.33 -6.37 56.43
N GLU A 29 -38.59 -7.07 55.57
CA GLU A 29 -38.55 -6.77 54.13
C GLU A 29 -39.91 -7.07 53.48
N THR A 30 -40.79 -6.07 53.47
CA THR A 30 -41.78 -5.96 52.41
C THR A 30 -41.04 -5.61 51.12
N SER A 31 -41.21 -6.43 50.08
CA SER A 31 -40.46 -6.27 48.82
C SER A 31 -40.72 -4.88 48.22
N VAL A 32 -39.73 -3.99 48.31
CA VAL A 32 -39.78 -2.67 47.68
C VAL A 32 -39.78 -2.87 46.17
N LYS A 33 -40.95 -2.77 45.55
CA LYS A 33 -41.08 -2.79 44.09
C LYS A 33 -40.39 -1.55 43.53
N ASP A 34 -39.19 -1.73 42.99
CA ASP A 34 -38.44 -0.68 42.30
C ASP A 34 -39.34 -0.03 41.23
N PRO A 35 -39.72 1.26 41.39
CA PRO A 35 -40.68 1.92 40.51
C PRO A 35 -40.12 2.16 39.10
N HIS A 36 -38.80 2.01 38.91
CA HIS A 36 -38.14 2.12 37.61
C HIS A 36 -37.87 0.77 36.94
N LYS A 37 -38.17 -0.36 37.60
CA LYS A 37 -37.92 -1.70 37.01
C LYS A 37 -38.54 -1.84 35.63
N HIS A 38 -39.82 -1.51 35.47
CA HIS A 38 -40.52 -1.73 34.19
C HIS A 38 -39.87 -0.97 33.02
N GLN A 39 -39.48 0.30 33.22
CA GLN A 39 -38.81 1.11 32.19
C GLN A 39 -37.37 0.62 31.89
N ARG A 40 -36.70 0.03 32.88
CA ARG A 40 -35.39 -0.61 32.72
C ARG A 40 -35.53 -1.92 31.94
N ASP A 41 -36.50 -2.76 32.27
CA ASP A 41 -36.81 -4.02 31.57
C ASP A 41 -37.17 -3.74 30.10
N GLU A 42 -38.00 -2.72 29.81
CA GLU A 42 -38.27 -2.24 28.44
C GLU A 42 -36.99 -1.83 27.69
N SER A 43 -36.10 -1.09 28.36
CA SER A 43 -34.83 -0.63 27.77
C SER A 43 -33.89 -1.82 27.48
N ILE A 44 -33.85 -2.82 28.37
CA ILE A 44 -33.09 -4.07 28.16
C ILE A 44 -33.66 -4.86 26.99
N MET A 45 -34.99 -5.05 26.91
CA MET A 45 -35.63 -5.76 25.80
C MET A 45 -35.38 -5.11 24.43
N ASP A 46 -35.13 -3.81 24.37
CA ASP A 46 -34.81 -3.11 23.11
C ASP A 46 -33.36 -3.33 22.63
N THR A 47 -32.43 -3.76 23.49
CA THR A 47 -31.03 -4.07 23.09
C THR A 47 -30.97 -5.20 22.05
N ASN A 48 -31.86 -6.20 22.17
CA ASN A 48 -32.10 -7.30 21.24
C ASN A 48 -32.20 -6.80 19.78
N LYS A 49 -32.95 -5.71 19.54
CA LYS A 49 -33.14 -5.11 18.21
C LYS A 49 -31.82 -4.66 17.58
N SER A 50 -30.82 -4.25 18.37
CA SER A 50 -29.50 -3.82 17.87
C SER A 50 -28.58 -5.00 17.54
N SER A 51 -28.57 -6.02 18.40
CA SER A 51 -27.78 -7.25 18.22
C SER A 51 -28.24 -8.04 17.00
N ILE A 52 -29.54 -8.36 16.92
CA ILE A 52 -30.11 -9.22 15.87
C ILE A 52 -30.06 -8.56 14.48
N VAL A 53 -30.18 -7.23 14.38
CA VAL A 53 -29.91 -6.49 13.13
C VAL A 53 -28.44 -6.63 12.68
N SER A 54 -27.50 -6.72 13.62
CA SER A 54 -26.08 -6.85 13.31
C SER A 54 -25.72 -8.29 12.92
N LYS A 55 -26.28 -9.30 13.61
CA LYS A 55 -26.21 -10.70 13.16
C LYS A 55 -26.84 -10.91 11.78
N ARG A 56 -27.96 -10.24 11.47
CA ARG A 56 -28.55 -10.23 10.12
C ARG A 56 -27.66 -9.58 9.05
N SER A 57 -26.87 -8.57 9.42
CA SER A 57 -25.87 -7.98 8.51
C SER A 57 -24.79 -9.00 8.15
N VAL A 58 -24.27 -9.73 9.14
CA VAL A 58 -23.33 -10.83 8.93
C VAL A 58 -23.94 -11.94 8.08
N GLU A 59 -25.14 -12.42 8.43
CA GLU A 59 -25.83 -13.51 7.71
C GLU A 59 -25.91 -13.26 6.20
N LYS A 60 -26.32 -12.06 5.79
CA LYS A 60 -26.51 -11.75 4.36
C LYS A 60 -25.20 -11.62 3.57
N LEU A 61 -24.10 -11.27 4.24
CA LEU A 61 -22.82 -10.95 3.60
C LEU A 61 -21.81 -12.10 3.70
N TYR A 62 -21.63 -12.67 4.89
CA TYR A 62 -20.60 -13.66 5.20
C TYR A 62 -21.06 -15.12 5.01
N PHE A 63 -22.39 -15.36 4.97
CA PHE A 63 -22.97 -16.69 4.75
C PHE A 63 -23.82 -16.74 3.47
N GLN A 64 -23.43 -15.98 2.44
CA GLN A 64 -24.10 -15.96 1.14
C GLN A 64 -24.25 -17.39 0.57
N GLY A 65 -25.46 -17.72 0.10
CA GLY A 65 -25.80 -19.04 -0.42
C GLY A 65 -26.22 -20.08 0.64
N GLN A 66 -26.02 -19.80 1.94
CA GLN A 66 -26.54 -20.63 3.02
C GLN A 66 -27.99 -20.26 3.38
N PRO A 67 -28.75 -21.15 4.07
CA PRO A 67 -30.07 -20.80 4.59
C PRO A 67 -30.03 -19.64 5.58
N GLU A 68 -30.91 -18.65 5.38
CA GLU A 68 -31.05 -17.47 6.23
C GLU A 68 -32.19 -17.65 7.25
N TYR A 69 -31.92 -17.37 8.53
CA TYR A 69 -32.84 -17.45 9.67
C TYR A 69 -33.04 -16.10 10.37
N PHE A 70 -32.00 -15.27 10.54
CA PHE A 70 -32.14 -13.94 11.15
C PHE A 70 -33.08 -13.04 10.34
N ARG A 71 -33.25 -13.32 9.04
CA ARG A 71 -34.19 -12.60 8.15
C ARG A 71 -35.64 -12.57 8.64
N TYR A 72 -36.09 -13.60 9.37
CA TYR A 72 -37.47 -13.70 9.84
C TYR A 72 -37.76 -12.80 11.05
N PHE A 73 -36.70 -12.44 11.78
CA PHE A 73 -36.76 -11.60 12.98
C PHE A 73 -36.34 -10.14 12.71
N VAL A 74 -35.90 -9.81 11.48
CA VAL A 74 -35.47 -8.46 11.08
C VAL A 74 -36.25 -7.99 9.85
N SER A 75 -37.31 -7.21 10.10
CA SER A 75 -38.24 -6.71 9.06
C SER A 75 -37.61 -5.84 7.98
N LYS A 76 -36.48 -5.17 8.26
CA LYS A 76 -35.72 -4.38 7.28
C LYS A 76 -34.22 -4.59 7.45
N PHE A 77 -33.58 -5.14 6.41
CA PHE A 77 -32.13 -5.27 6.34
C PHE A 77 -31.43 -3.92 6.51
N LYS A 78 -30.39 -3.88 7.36
CA LYS A 78 -29.46 -2.75 7.51
C LYS A 78 -28.04 -3.32 7.55
N ARG A 79 -27.19 -2.94 6.59
CA ARG A 79 -25.75 -3.25 6.61
C ARG A 79 -25.08 -2.50 7.77
N ARG A 80 -24.15 -3.15 8.47
CA ARG A 80 -23.22 -2.51 9.42
C ARG A 80 -21.85 -2.28 8.75
N SER A 81 -20.96 -1.56 9.41
CA SER A 81 -19.57 -1.40 8.95
C SER A 81 -18.81 -2.74 8.99
N PRO A 82 -17.73 -2.90 8.18
CA PRO A 82 -16.90 -4.11 8.19
C PRO A 82 -16.37 -4.48 9.59
N LEU A 83 -15.99 -3.49 10.41
CA LEU A 83 -15.63 -3.67 11.82
C LEU A 83 -16.74 -4.35 12.63
N ILE A 84 -17.97 -3.84 12.54
CA ILE A 84 -19.12 -4.40 13.27
C ILE A 84 -19.47 -5.79 12.72
N ASN A 85 -19.45 -5.99 11.40
CA ASN A 85 -19.71 -7.30 10.80
C ASN A 85 -18.67 -8.34 11.24
N ARG A 86 -17.37 -8.02 11.21
CA ARG A 86 -16.29 -8.94 11.60
C ARG A 86 -16.33 -9.29 13.09
N GLY A 87 -16.68 -8.33 13.96
CA GLY A 87 -16.91 -8.59 15.38
C GLY A 87 -18.14 -9.46 15.67
N TYR A 88 -19.27 -9.20 15.00
CA TYR A 88 -20.46 -10.07 15.14
C TYR A 88 -20.25 -11.45 14.52
N TRP A 89 -19.48 -11.58 13.43
CA TRP A 89 -19.09 -12.87 12.86
C TRP A 89 -18.26 -13.70 13.85
N LEU A 90 -17.26 -13.09 14.49
CA LEU A 90 -16.43 -13.76 15.50
C LEU A 90 -17.26 -14.16 16.73
N ARG A 91 -18.14 -13.27 17.21
CA ARG A 91 -19.11 -13.55 18.29
C ARG A 91 -20.03 -14.72 17.95
N MET A 92 -20.56 -14.79 16.73
CA MET A 92 -21.39 -15.91 16.26
C MET A 92 -20.58 -17.21 16.15
N LYS A 93 -19.37 -17.17 15.59
CA LYS A 93 -18.45 -18.33 15.46
C LYS A 93 -18.04 -18.89 16.83
N ALA A 94 -17.89 -18.04 17.85
CA ALA A 94 -17.58 -18.46 19.22
C ALA A 94 -18.73 -19.27 19.86
N ILE A 95 -19.98 -18.81 19.71
CA ILE A 95 -21.16 -19.57 20.16
C ILE A 95 -21.38 -20.84 19.31
N GLU A 96 -21.22 -20.75 17.99
CA GLU A 96 -21.30 -21.92 17.10
C GLU A 96 -20.28 -22.99 17.49
N HIS A 97 -19.04 -22.61 17.85
CA HIS A 97 -18.01 -23.52 18.33
C HIS A 97 -18.41 -24.20 19.65
N ALA A 98 -18.87 -23.44 20.65
CA ALA A 98 -19.26 -24.00 21.96
C ALA A 98 -20.44 -24.97 21.85
N VAL A 99 -21.47 -24.62 21.07
CA VAL A 99 -22.63 -25.50 20.81
C VAL A 99 -22.21 -26.72 19.98
N SER A 100 -21.38 -26.55 18.95
CA SER A 100 -20.91 -27.67 18.11
C SER A 100 -20.04 -28.66 18.89
N ARG A 101 -19.20 -28.19 19.83
CA ARG A 101 -18.45 -29.03 20.77
C ARG A 101 -19.41 -29.92 21.56
N PHE A 102 -20.39 -29.33 22.24
CA PHE A 102 -21.37 -30.04 23.03
C PHE A 102 -22.23 -31.03 22.20
N LEU A 103 -22.71 -30.62 21.04
CA LEU A 103 -23.47 -31.50 20.14
C LEU A 103 -22.62 -32.69 19.62
N SER A 104 -21.29 -32.52 19.51
CA SER A 104 -20.36 -33.58 19.12
C SER A 104 -19.97 -34.55 20.24
N GLU A 105 -20.27 -34.24 21.51
CA GLU A 105 -19.93 -35.12 22.65
C GLU A 105 -20.64 -36.48 22.55
N ARG A 106 -19.92 -37.58 22.86
CA ARG A 106 -20.50 -38.94 22.85
C ARG A 106 -21.10 -39.27 24.21
N THR A 107 -22.43 -39.22 24.31
CA THR A 107 -23.18 -39.60 25.51
C THR A 107 -24.46 -40.35 25.13
N ALA A 108 -24.94 -41.20 26.03
CA ALA A 108 -26.25 -41.86 25.92
C ALA A 108 -27.38 -41.05 26.57
N LYS A 109 -27.05 -39.94 27.26
CA LYS A 109 -28.01 -39.03 27.88
C LYS A 109 -28.72 -38.17 26.83
N LYS A 110 -29.94 -37.72 27.15
CA LYS A 110 -30.64 -36.69 26.37
C LYS A 110 -29.82 -35.40 26.41
N LYS A 111 -29.62 -34.74 25.27
CA LYS A 111 -28.96 -33.42 25.23
C LYS A 111 -29.99 -32.32 25.34
N VAL A 112 -29.70 -31.27 26.13
CA VAL A 112 -30.51 -30.05 26.13
C VAL A 112 -29.63 -28.82 26.03
N VAL A 113 -29.96 -27.92 25.11
CA VAL A 113 -29.30 -26.60 24.94
C VAL A 113 -30.26 -25.52 25.40
N ILE A 114 -29.92 -24.77 26.45
CA ILE A 114 -30.78 -23.78 27.10
C ILE A 114 -30.20 -22.38 26.90
N ASN A 115 -30.87 -21.57 26.09
CA ASN A 115 -30.46 -20.23 25.68
C ASN A 115 -31.11 -19.17 26.59
N LEU A 116 -30.33 -18.61 27.50
CA LEU A 116 -30.77 -17.68 28.55
C LEU A 116 -30.67 -16.22 28.07
N GLY A 117 -31.81 -15.54 27.98
CA GLY A 117 -31.88 -14.20 27.36
C GLY A 117 -31.69 -14.30 25.84
N CYS A 118 -32.39 -15.27 25.23
CA CYS A 118 -32.22 -15.64 23.83
C CYS A 118 -32.63 -14.57 22.81
N GLY A 119 -33.32 -13.51 23.23
CA GLY A 119 -33.87 -12.46 22.37
C GLY A 119 -34.61 -13.03 21.15
N TYR A 120 -34.34 -12.46 19.98
CA TYR A 120 -34.75 -13.04 18.70
C TYR A 120 -33.63 -13.83 18.01
N ASP A 121 -32.73 -14.46 18.77
CA ASP A 121 -31.72 -15.33 18.18
C ASP A 121 -32.34 -16.63 17.66
N PRO A 122 -32.09 -17.02 16.40
CA PRO A 122 -32.59 -18.26 15.81
C PRO A 122 -31.61 -19.44 15.96
N LEU A 123 -30.67 -19.42 16.92
CA LEU A 123 -29.70 -20.47 17.23
C LEU A 123 -30.26 -21.91 17.08
N PRO A 124 -31.45 -22.26 17.62
CA PRO A 124 -32.04 -23.60 17.41
C PRO A 124 -32.28 -23.90 15.93
N PHE A 125 -32.85 -22.97 15.18
CA PHE A 125 -33.19 -23.12 13.76
C PHE A 125 -31.95 -23.17 12.87
N ILE A 126 -30.88 -22.45 13.23
CA ILE A 126 -29.57 -22.54 12.57
C ILE A 126 -29.03 -23.97 12.71
N PHE A 127 -28.99 -24.50 13.92
CA PHE A 127 -28.44 -25.84 14.18
C PHE A 127 -29.31 -26.96 13.59
N LEU A 128 -30.64 -26.92 13.82
CA LEU A 128 -31.58 -27.89 13.26
C LEU A 128 -31.60 -27.89 11.72
N GLY A 129 -31.38 -26.72 11.09
CA GLY A 129 -31.40 -26.58 9.64
C GLY A 129 -30.07 -26.84 8.93
N LYS A 130 -28.92 -26.51 9.56
CA LYS A 130 -27.57 -26.74 8.98
C LYS A 130 -26.94 -28.06 9.40
N TYR A 131 -27.19 -28.51 10.63
CA TYR A 131 -26.52 -29.64 11.26
C TYR A 131 -27.51 -30.67 11.86
N PRO A 132 -28.57 -31.09 11.13
CA PRO A 132 -29.66 -31.92 11.68
C PRO A 132 -29.18 -33.24 12.30
N LEU A 133 -28.16 -33.88 11.73
CA LEU A 133 -27.58 -35.12 12.25
C LEU A 133 -26.88 -34.93 13.62
N GLN A 134 -26.29 -33.76 13.88
CA GLN A 134 -25.69 -33.44 15.18
C GLN A 134 -26.74 -33.07 16.24
N CYS A 135 -27.94 -32.69 15.81
CA CYS A 135 -29.05 -32.33 16.68
C CYS A 135 -29.95 -33.52 17.08
N GLN A 136 -29.67 -34.73 16.59
CA GLN A 136 -30.49 -35.91 16.89
C GLN A 136 -30.49 -36.22 18.40
N GLY A 137 -31.68 -36.28 19.00
CA GLY A 137 -31.83 -36.48 20.45
C GLY A 137 -31.48 -35.25 21.32
N THR A 138 -31.34 -34.08 20.71
CA THR A 138 -31.13 -32.80 21.40
C THR A 138 -32.44 -32.00 21.45
N THR A 139 -32.83 -31.48 22.62
CA THR A 139 -33.88 -30.46 22.73
C THR A 139 -33.26 -29.07 22.90
N PHE A 140 -33.72 -28.08 22.14
CA PHE A 140 -33.37 -26.68 22.34
C PHE A 140 -34.43 -25.96 23.19
N VAL A 141 -34.01 -25.11 24.11
CA VAL A 141 -34.89 -24.31 24.97
C VAL A 141 -34.49 -22.84 24.85
N ASP A 142 -35.39 -22.00 24.37
CA ASP A 142 -35.23 -20.55 24.38
C ASP A 142 -35.94 -19.94 25.59
N VAL A 143 -35.22 -19.10 26.35
CA VAL A 143 -35.73 -18.37 27.52
C VAL A 143 -35.47 -16.88 27.35
N ASP A 144 -36.49 -16.04 27.53
CA ASP A 144 -36.39 -14.58 27.64
C ASP A 144 -37.64 -14.03 28.34
N TYR A 145 -37.71 -12.71 28.56
CA TYR A 145 -38.89 -12.03 29.10
C TYR A 145 -40.17 -12.44 28.36
N PRO A 146 -41.31 -12.62 29.07
CA PRO A 146 -42.55 -13.11 28.48
C PRO A 146 -42.98 -12.37 27.20
N VAL A 147 -42.86 -11.03 27.18
CA VAL A 147 -43.24 -10.20 26.03
C VAL A 147 -42.34 -10.48 24.81
N LEU A 148 -41.03 -10.66 24.98
CA LEU A 148 -40.13 -11.03 23.87
C LEU A 148 -40.43 -12.45 23.37
N MET A 149 -40.69 -13.40 24.28
CA MET A 149 -40.96 -14.79 23.90
C MET A 149 -42.32 -14.99 23.23
N GLN A 150 -43.37 -14.29 23.67
CA GLN A 150 -44.66 -14.23 22.97
C GLN A 150 -44.48 -13.73 21.53
N ASN A 151 -43.70 -12.65 21.33
CA ASN A 151 -43.38 -12.13 20.00
C ASN A 151 -42.55 -13.12 19.17
N LYS A 152 -41.54 -13.78 19.77
CA LYS A 152 -40.71 -14.81 19.10
C LYS A 152 -41.56 -15.98 18.61
N VAL A 153 -42.41 -16.55 19.48
CA VAL A 153 -43.36 -17.62 19.14
C VAL A 153 -44.36 -17.13 18.07
N GLY A 154 -44.84 -15.90 18.15
CA GLY A 154 -45.72 -15.29 17.15
C GLY A 154 -45.08 -15.11 15.77
N ILE A 155 -43.75 -14.94 15.69
CA ILE A 155 -42.99 -14.94 14.42
C ILE A 155 -42.81 -16.37 13.91
N ILE A 156 -42.43 -17.32 14.78
CA ILE A 156 -42.25 -18.75 14.44
C ILE A 156 -43.55 -19.35 13.88
N ASP A 157 -44.68 -19.14 14.56
CA ASP A 157 -46.00 -19.68 14.16
C ASP A 157 -46.51 -19.12 12.82
N LYS A 158 -46.04 -17.93 12.41
CA LYS A 158 -46.35 -17.30 11.11
C LYS A 158 -45.35 -17.63 10.01
N THR A 159 -44.21 -18.25 10.35
CA THR A 159 -43.10 -18.48 9.41
C THR A 159 -42.99 -19.95 9.04
N GLU A 160 -43.50 -20.32 7.86
CA GLU A 160 -43.56 -21.71 7.40
C GLU A 160 -42.18 -22.41 7.44
N GLN A 161 -41.11 -21.72 7.04
CA GLN A 161 -39.76 -22.29 6.99
C GLN A 161 -39.19 -22.62 8.38
N LEU A 162 -39.62 -21.91 9.43
CA LEU A 162 -39.27 -22.23 10.81
C LEU A 162 -40.14 -23.39 11.35
N ARG A 163 -41.43 -23.39 11.03
CA ARG A 163 -42.36 -24.48 11.41
C ARG A 163 -41.98 -25.84 10.82
N ARG A 164 -41.42 -25.87 9.60
CA ARG A 164 -40.94 -27.10 8.96
C ARG A 164 -39.82 -27.81 9.74
N LEU A 165 -39.11 -27.10 10.65
CA LEU A 165 -38.11 -27.67 11.55
C LEU A 165 -38.70 -28.13 12.90
N LEU A 166 -39.95 -27.78 13.22
CA LEU A 166 -40.59 -28.00 14.52
C LEU A 166 -41.85 -28.87 14.39
N PRO A 167 -41.71 -30.21 14.27
CA PRO A 167 -42.85 -31.09 14.08
C PRO A 167 -43.78 -31.05 15.32
N LYS A 168 -45.08 -30.99 15.05
CA LYS A 168 -46.15 -30.92 16.07
C LYS A 168 -46.00 -29.75 17.08
N LEU A 169 -45.42 -28.62 16.67
CA LEU A 169 -45.34 -27.41 17.50
C LEU A 169 -46.71 -27.05 18.09
N THR A 170 -46.80 -27.14 19.41
CA THR A 170 -48.00 -26.91 20.21
C THR A 170 -47.79 -25.65 21.05
N LYS A 171 -48.78 -24.76 21.10
CA LYS A 171 -48.77 -23.53 21.91
C LYS A 171 -49.65 -23.74 23.13
N THR A 172 -49.28 -23.17 24.27
CA THR A 172 -50.14 -23.12 25.47
C THR A 172 -51.08 -21.92 25.40
N SER A 173 -51.99 -21.81 26.37
CA SER A 173 -52.80 -20.61 26.63
C SER A 173 -52.14 -19.64 27.63
N ASN A 174 -50.86 -19.86 27.97
CA ASN A 174 -50.20 -19.12 29.04
C ASN A 174 -49.55 -17.84 28.50
N GLU A 175 -49.58 -16.76 29.27
CA GLU A 175 -48.86 -15.53 28.94
C GLU A 175 -47.40 -15.55 29.46
N THR A 176 -47.11 -16.37 30.47
CA THR A 176 -45.79 -16.54 31.09
C THR A 176 -45.48 -18.03 31.28
N GLY A 177 -44.23 -18.36 31.61
CA GLY A 177 -43.78 -19.75 31.73
C GLY A 177 -43.75 -20.45 30.38
N LEU A 178 -44.19 -21.71 30.33
CA LEU A 178 -44.18 -22.51 29.09
C LEU A 178 -45.17 -21.93 28.07
N LEU A 179 -44.66 -21.40 26.95
CA LEU A 179 -45.47 -20.77 25.88
C LEU A 179 -45.69 -21.70 24.69
N ALA A 180 -44.67 -22.47 24.30
CA ALA A 180 -44.76 -23.44 23.22
C ALA A 180 -43.77 -24.60 23.36
N SER A 181 -44.11 -25.76 22.81
CA SER A 181 -43.23 -26.92 22.75
C SER A 181 -43.45 -27.77 21.49
N SER A 182 -42.35 -28.36 21.02
CA SER A 182 -42.18 -29.34 19.96
C SER A 182 -41.03 -30.25 20.40
N ASP A 183 -40.92 -31.46 19.87
CA ASP A 183 -39.60 -32.11 19.82
C ASP A 183 -38.98 -31.71 18.48
N PRO A 184 -37.96 -30.83 18.42
CA PRO A 184 -36.91 -30.62 19.42
C PRO A 184 -36.79 -29.17 19.98
N TYR A 185 -37.89 -28.46 20.28
CA TYR A 185 -37.86 -27.05 20.71
C TYR A 185 -38.85 -26.67 21.81
N VAL A 186 -38.43 -25.88 22.78
CA VAL A 186 -39.27 -25.31 23.85
C VAL A 186 -39.06 -23.80 23.95
N ALA A 187 -40.14 -23.05 24.18
CA ALA A 187 -40.13 -21.61 24.38
C ALA A 187 -40.73 -21.25 25.75
N ILE A 188 -39.93 -20.57 26.59
CA ILE A 188 -40.29 -20.23 27.98
C ILE A 188 -40.18 -18.71 28.19
N GLY A 189 -41.30 -18.07 28.55
CA GLY A 189 -41.34 -16.66 28.95
C GLY A 189 -41.05 -16.50 30.44
N CYS A 190 -39.83 -16.12 30.82
CA CYS A 190 -39.40 -15.96 32.20
C CYS A 190 -38.50 -14.73 32.39
N ASP A 191 -38.67 -14.03 33.52
CA ASP A 191 -37.72 -13.02 33.98
C ASP A 191 -36.56 -13.74 34.68
N LEU A 192 -35.33 -13.62 34.17
CA LEU A 192 -34.16 -14.29 34.77
C LEU A 192 -33.80 -13.73 36.16
N GLY A 193 -34.39 -12.59 36.58
CA GLY A 193 -34.35 -12.11 37.96
C GLY A 193 -35.18 -12.95 38.95
N ASN A 194 -36.03 -13.87 38.48
CA ASN A 194 -36.67 -14.90 39.29
C ASN A 194 -36.67 -16.25 38.54
N ILE A 195 -35.75 -17.13 38.91
CA ILE A 195 -35.53 -18.41 38.22
C ILE A 195 -36.42 -19.57 38.69
N GLU A 196 -37.17 -19.44 39.80
CA GLU A 196 -38.02 -20.52 40.33
C GLU A 196 -39.05 -21.05 39.31
N PRO A 197 -39.76 -20.20 38.51
CA PRO A 197 -40.69 -20.69 37.50
C PRO A 197 -40.00 -21.43 36.35
N LEU A 198 -38.78 -21.01 35.99
CA LEU A 198 -37.97 -21.68 34.98
C LEU A 198 -37.50 -23.05 35.47
N GLN A 199 -37.05 -23.15 36.72
CA GLN A 199 -36.65 -24.40 37.37
C GLN A 199 -37.79 -25.43 37.35
N GLY A 200 -38.99 -25.03 37.79
CA GLY A 200 -40.18 -25.89 37.77
C GLY A 200 -40.51 -26.41 36.37
N ILE A 201 -40.53 -25.53 35.35
CA ILE A 201 -40.82 -25.95 33.97
C ILE A 201 -39.75 -26.90 33.42
N LEU A 202 -38.47 -26.68 33.73
CA LEU A 202 -37.38 -27.55 33.27
C LEU A 202 -37.43 -28.94 33.95
N GLN A 203 -37.82 -29.01 35.22
CA GLN A 203 -38.07 -30.27 35.92
C GLN A 203 -39.32 -30.97 35.37
N ASP A 204 -40.48 -30.31 35.36
CA ASP A 204 -41.78 -30.92 35.07
C ASP A 204 -41.96 -31.30 33.59
N HIS A 205 -41.50 -30.45 32.66
CA HIS A 205 -41.71 -30.62 31.21
C HIS A 205 -40.55 -31.34 30.50
N LEU A 206 -39.32 -31.25 31.04
CA LEU A 206 -38.12 -31.83 30.43
C LEU A 206 -37.39 -32.87 31.29
N GLN A 207 -37.86 -33.13 32.52
CA GLN A 207 -37.28 -34.11 33.45
C GLN A 207 -35.80 -33.81 33.80
N LEU A 208 -35.45 -32.52 33.80
CA LEU A 208 -34.10 -32.05 34.11
C LEU A 208 -33.87 -32.01 35.62
N GLY A 209 -33.56 -33.19 36.16
CA GLY A 209 -33.13 -33.41 37.54
C GLY A 209 -32.65 -34.85 37.80
N GLU A 210 -33.12 -35.83 37.04
CA GLU A 210 -32.88 -37.27 37.28
C GLU A 210 -31.54 -37.80 36.72
N GLY A 211 -30.54 -36.94 36.48
CA GLY A 211 -29.20 -37.31 35.96
C GLY A 211 -29.14 -37.84 34.52
N GLY A 212 -30.28 -38.16 33.90
CA GLY A 212 -30.41 -38.72 32.54
C GLY A 212 -30.20 -37.74 31.38
N ALA A 213 -29.86 -36.48 31.67
CA ALA A 213 -29.60 -35.44 30.69
C ALA A 213 -28.17 -34.87 30.81
N ALA A 214 -27.60 -34.49 29.67
CA ALA A 214 -26.45 -33.60 29.59
C ALA A 214 -26.94 -32.22 29.12
N ILE A 215 -26.49 -31.14 29.76
CA ILE A 215 -27.06 -29.79 29.57
C ILE A 215 -25.96 -28.82 29.10
N LEU A 216 -26.27 -27.96 28.13
CA LEU A 216 -25.50 -26.77 27.81
C LEU A 216 -26.36 -25.52 28.03
N PHE A 217 -26.01 -24.70 29.01
CA PHE A 217 -26.52 -23.33 29.11
C PHE A 217 -25.73 -22.41 28.17
N VAL A 218 -26.41 -21.46 27.54
CA VAL A 218 -25.83 -20.40 26.71
C VAL A 218 -26.33 -19.06 27.22
N SER A 219 -25.43 -18.11 27.48
CA SER A 219 -25.73 -16.71 27.81
C SER A 219 -24.84 -15.81 26.94
N GLU A 220 -25.44 -14.97 26.10
CA GLU A 220 -24.72 -14.23 25.05
C GLU A 220 -25.00 -12.72 25.13
N VAL A 221 -24.43 -12.07 26.15
CA VAL A 221 -24.74 -10.69 26.57
C VAL A 221 -26.21 -10.57 27.00
N SER A 222 -26.56 -11.31 28.05
CA SER A 222 -27.87 -11.23 28.71
C SER A 222 -27.71 -11.08 30.22
N THR A 223 -26.93 -11.95 30.86
CA THR A 223 -26.55 -11.84 32.29
C THR A 223 -25.80 -10.54 32.63
N ALA A 224 -25.10 -9.92 31.67
CA ALA A 224 -24.37 -8.65 31.81
C ALA A 224 -25.25 -7.46 32.25
N TYR A 225 -26.55 -7.49 31.90
CA TYR A 225 -27.52 -6.45 32.26
C TYR A 225 -28.16 -6.65 33.65
N MET A 226 -28.02 -7.84 34.22
CA MET A 226 -28.56 -8.17 35.55
C MET A 226 -27.66 -7.58 36.65
N GLU A 227 -28.24 -7.35 37.83
CA GLU A 227 -27.43 -7.11 39.04
C GLU A 227 -26.47 -8.29 39.28
N ARG A 228 -25.35 -8.04 39.96
CA ARG A 228 -24.29 -9.04 40.15
C ARG A 228 -24.79 -10.25 40.94
N GLU A 229 -25.65 -10.02 41.93
CA GLU A 229 -26.23 -11.01 42.82
C GLU A 229 -27.27 -11.86 42.06
N ALA A 230 -28.09 -11.23 41.22
CA ALA A 230 -29.08 -11.92 40.40
C ALA A 230 -28.43 -12.80 39.32
N SER A 231 -27.38 -12.29 38.65
CA SER A 231 -26.59 -13.10 37.71
C SER A 231 -25.79 -14.21 38.41
N GLN A 232 -25.37 -14.01 39.67
CA GLN A 232 -24.74 -15.07 40.46
C GLN A 232 -25.73 -16.19 40.78
N ALA A 233 -26.96 -15.86 41.21
CA ALA A 233 -28.00 -16.86 41.49
C ALA A 233 -28.34 -17.75 40.26
N VAL A 234 -28.25 -17.20 39.03
CA VAL A 234 -28.33 -18.00 37.80
C VAL A 234 -27.18 -18.99 37.71
N PHE A 235 -25.93 -18.55 37.90
CA PHE A 235 -24.75 -19.42 37.84
C PHE A 235 -24.81 -20.52 38.92
N ASP A 236 -25.09 -20.16 40.16
CA ASP A 236 -25.23 -21.05 41.32
C ASP A 236 -26.31 -22.13 41.06
N TRP A 237 -27.47 -21.74 40.49
CA TRP A 237 -28.48 -22.70 40.06
C TRP A 237 -27.97 -23.64 38.98
N THR A 238 -27.38 -23.14 37.88
CA THR A 238 -26.91 -24.03 36.80
C THR A 238 -25.85 -25.02 37.26
N ALA A 239 -25.05 -24.68 38.27
CA ALA A 239 -24.06 -25.55 38.87
C ALA A 239 -24.65 -26.71 39.71
N THR A 240 -25.95 -26.71 40.01
CA THR A 240 -26.60 -27.81 40.73
C THR A 240 -26.64 -29.11 39.91
N TYR A 241 -26.78 -29.03 38.58
CA TYR A 241 -26.82 -30.18 37.68
C TYR A 241 -25.49 -30.96 37.63
N ASP A 242 -25.55 -32.29 37.53
CA ASP A 242 -24.36 -33.17 37.59
C ASP A 242 -23.58 -33.30 36.27
N ASP A 243 -24.17 -32.93 35.13
CA ASP A 243 -23.58 -33.05 33.80
C ASP A 243 -23.98 -31.84 32.95
N VAL A 244 -23.25 -30.74 33.16
CA VAL A 244 -23.62 -29.40 32.73
C VAL A 244 -22.43 -28.63 32.18
N ARG A 245 -22.65 -27.95 31.06
CA ARG A 245 -21.76 -26.98 30.44
C ARG A 245 -22.42 -25.61 30.50
N PHE A 246 -21.64 -24.56 30.66
CA PHE A 246 -22.11 -23.18 30.56
C PHE A 246 -21.22 -22.41 29.58
N CYS A 247 -21.82 -21.91 28.51
CA CYS A 247 -21.21 -21.03 27.53
C CYS A 247 -21.64 -19.57 27.82
N LEU A 248 -20.71 -18.75 28.29
CA LEU A 248 -20.94 -17.33 28.55
C LEU A 248 -20.12 -16.49 27.56
N LEU A 249 -20.75 -15.53 26.87
CA LEU A 249 -20.07 -14.57 26.00
C LEU A 249 -20.49 -13.15 26.37
N GLU A 250 -19.63 -12.44 27.12
CA GLU A 250 -19.93 -11.12 27.68
C GLU A 250 -18.72 -10.17 27.66
N GLN A 251 -18.94 -8.93 28.11
CA GLN A 251 -17.90 -7.91 28.20
C GLN A 251 -17.05 -8.08 29.46
N HIS A 252 -15.78 -7.64 29.39
CA HIS A 252 -14.95 -7.43 30.57
C HIS A 252 -14.08 -6.17 30.43
N LEU A 253 -13.43 -5.80 31.52
CA LEU A 253 -12.54 -4.65 31.62
C LEU A 253 -11.10 -5.16 31.76
N PRO A 254 -10.33 -5.34 30.66
CA PRO A 254 -8.96 -5.87 30.71
C PRO A 254 -7.98 -4.98 31.49
N ASP A 255 -8.19 -3.66 31.47
CA ASP A 255 -7.27 -2.67 32.04
C ASP A 255 -8.05 -1.46 32.61
N GLY A 256 -9.03 -1.76 33.46
CA GLY A 256 -9.80 -0.76 34.20
C GLY A 256 -10.94 -0.07 33.42
N THR A 257 -11.60 0.87 34.09
CA THR A 257 -12.66 1.73 33.53
C THR A 257 -12.11 2.99 32.86
N ASP A 258 -10.86 3.38 33.15
CA ASP A 258 -10.19 4.55 32.59
C ASP A 258 -9.55 4.28 31.21
N HIS A 259 -9.45 3.01 30.79
CA HIS A 259 -9.05 2.69 29.42
C HIS A 259 -10.05 3.31 28.42
N PRO A 260 -9.62 4.09 27.40
CA PRO A 260 -10.55 4.94 26.65
C PRO A 260 -11.66 4.19 25.88
N PHE A 261 -11.41 2.96 25.42
CA PHE A 261 -12.45 2.09 24.83
C PHE A 261 -13.48 1.66 25.89
N ALA A 262 -13.02 1.28 27.09
CA ALA A 262 -13.88 0.84 28.19
C ALA A 262 -14.79 1.98 28.68
N ALA A 263 -14.22 3.17 28.94
CA ALA A 263 -14.98 4.36 29.30
C ALA A 263 -16.09 4.68 28.27
N THR A 264 -15.77 4.55 26.98
CA THR A 264 -16.70 4.82 25.87
C THR A 264 -17.80 3.75 25.74
N MET A 265 -17.46 2.47 25.96
CA MET A 265 -18.42 1.36 26.03
C MET A 265 -19.39 1.53 27.21
N LEU A 266 -18.89 1.85 28.40
CA LEU A 266 -19.72 2.04 29.59
C LEU A 266 -20.64 3.26 29.44
N ALA A 267 -20.12 4.40 28.95
CA ALA A 267 -20.92 5.59 28.68
C ALA A 267 -22.03 5.36 27.63
N HIS A 268 -21.81 4.47 26.66
CA HIS A 268 -22.86 4.06 25.71
C HIS A 268 -24.00 3.30 26.38
N PHE A 269 -23.69 2.31 27.21
CA PHE A 269 -24.70 1.52 27.92
C PHE A 269 -25.45 2.34 28.98
N GLU A 270 -24.77 3.25 29.67
CA GLU A 270 -25.40 4.23 30.58
C GLU A 270 -26.37 5.15 29.81
N LYS A 271 -25.96 5.68 28.66
CA LYS A 271 -26.82 6.50 27.78
C LYS A 271 -28.04 5.74 27.25
N LEU A 272 -27.93 4.42 27.07
CA LEU A 272 -29.05 3.53 26.72
C LEU A 272 -29.90 3.09 27.93
N ARG A 273 -29.59 3.56 29.15
CA ARG A 273 -30.23 3.13 30.41
C ARG A 273 -30.14 1.63 30.69
N THR A 274 -29.12 0.98 30.11
CA THR A 274 -28.86 -0.47 30.18
C THR A 274 -27.42 -0.75 30.64
N PRO A 275 -26.99 -0.18 31.78
CA PRO A 275 -25.61 -0.31 32.26
C PRO A 275 -25.19 -1.77 32.46
N LEU A 276 -23.91 -2.06 32.17
CA LEU A 276 -23.31 -3.36 32.40
C LEU A 276 -23.00 -3.51 33.89
N ARG A 277 -23.90 -4.14 34.64
CA ARG A 277 -23.89 -4.21 36.11
C ARG A 277 -23.04 -5.35 36.66
N ALA A 278 -22.94 -6.45 35.92
CA ALA A 278 -22.17 -7.63 36.30
C ALA A 278 -20.71 -7.63 35.77
N VAL A 279 -20.26 -6.54 35.14
CA VAL A 279 -18.97 -6.45 34.46
C VAL A 279 -17.78 -6.39 35.44
N GLY A 280 -16.67 -7.04 35.08
CA GLY A 280 -15.44 -7.11 35.88
C GLY A 280 -14.24 -7.54 35.03
N THR A 281 -13.26 -8.23 35.61
CA THR A 281 -12.18 -8.90 34.86
C THR A 281 -12.54 -10.34 34.51
N MET A 282 -11.82 -10.97 33.55
CA MET A 282 -11.99 -12.40 33.24
C MET A 282 -11.69 -13.29 34.46
N GLU A 283 -10.68 -12.95 35.26
CA GLU A 283 -10.36 -13.65 36.52
C GLU A 283 -11.52 -13.59 37.52
N GLN A 284 -12.13 -12.42 37.70
CA GLN A 284 -13.29 -12.23 38.56
C GLN A 284 -14.50 -13.03 38.06
N MET A 285 -14.72 -13.11 36.74
CA MET A 285 -15.78 -13.94 36.18
C MET A 285 -15.49 -15.45 36.37
N LYS A 286 -14.25 -15.90 36.14
CA LYS A 286 -13.85 -17.29 36.43
C LYS A 286 -14.09 -17.65 37.89
N ALA A 287 -13.70 -16.77 38.82
CA ALA A 287 -13.92 -16.94 40.25
C ALA A 287 -15.41 -17.04 40.63
N ARG A 288 -16.31 -16.36 39.91
CA ARG A 288 -17.77 -16.49 40.09
C ARG A 288 -18.30 -17.86 39.68
N PHE A 289 -17.80 -18.45 38.60
CA PHE A 289 -18.16 -19.82 38.19
C PHE A 289 -17.60 -20.88 39.15
N VAL A 290 -16.38 -20.69 39.64
CA VAL A 290 -15.80 -21.56 40.68
C VAL A 290 -16.58 -21.45 42.00
N GLY A 291 -16.97 -20.24 42.40
CA GLY A 291 -17.80 -19.99 43.57
C GLY A 291 -19.20 -20.60 43.48
N ALA A 292 -19.77 -20.65 42.27
CA ALA A 292 -21.04 -21.35 41.99
C ALA A 292 -20.93 -22.88 42.09
N GLY A 293 -19.72 -23.45 41.98
CA GLY A 293 -19.47 -24.90 42.05
C GLY A 293 -18.99 -25.56 40.76
N TYR A 294 -18.65 -24.80 39.71
CA TYR A 294 -17.98 -25.37 38.54
C TYR A 294 -16.48 -25.66 38.85
N PRO A 295 -15.91 -26.80 38.43
CA PRO A 295 -14.50 -27.09 38.62
C PRO A 295 -13.60 -26.03 37.98
N GLU A 296 -12.60 -25.50 38.70
CA GLU A 296 -11.68 -24.50 38.14
C GLU A 296 -10.91 -25.07 36.94
N ALA A 297 -10.47 -26.33 37.02
CA ALA A 297 -9.81 -27.01 35.91
C ALA A 297 -10.75 -27.18 34.69
N GLY A 298 -12.05 -27.35 34.92
CA GLY A 298 -13.11 -27.40 33.90
C GLY A 298 -13.64 -26.04 33.45
N THR A 299 -13.11 -24.92 33.97
CA THR A 299 -13.53 -23.56 33.59
C THR A 299 -12.46 -22.90 32.73
N GLU A 300 -12.70 -22.84 31.42
CA GLU A 300 -11.90 -22.10 30.45
C GLU A 300 -12.52 -20.73 30.19
N ILE A 301 -11.71 -19.68 30.14
CA ILE A 301 -12.11 -18.33 29.74
C ILE A 301 -11.00 -17.70 28.91
N ARG A 302 -11.37 -17.09 27.77
CA ARG A 302 -10.45 -16.46 26.82
C ARG A 302 -11.12 -15.26 26.17
N SER A 303 -10.36 -14.20 25.90
CA SER A 303 -10.87 -13.07 25.09
C SER A 303 -11.18 -13.52 23.66
N LEU A 304 -12.10 -12.81 22.98
CA LEU A 304 -12.37 -13.09 21.56
C LEU A 304 -11.14 -12.78 20.69
N TRP A 305 -10.23 -11.91 21.14
CA TRP A 305 -8.97 -11.65 20.44
C TRP A 305 -7.98 -12.81 20.54
N GLU A 306 -7.86 -13.47 21.70
CA GLU A 306 -7.09 -14.72 21.82
C GLU A 306 -7.64 -15.81 20.91
N LEU A 307 -8.97 -15.97 20.86
CA LEU A 307 -9.63 -16.91 19.93
C LEU A 307 -9.34 -16.54 18.47
N TRP A 308 -9.41 -15.25 18.12
CA TRP A 308 -9.02 -14.78 16.79
C TRP A 308 -7.57 -15.12 16.45
N SER A 309 -6.63 -14.99 17.40
CA SER A 309 -5.21 -15.27 17.18
C SER A 309 -4.84 -16.76 17.20
N ASP A 310 -5.73 -17.63 17.66
CA ASP A 310 -5.49 -19.06 17.82
C ASP A 310 -5.62 -19.84 16.48
N PRO A 311 -4.54 -20.46 15.95
CA PRO A 311 -4.58 -21.19 14.68
C PRO A 311 -5.44 -22.46 14.72
N THR A 312 -5.88 -22.87 15.91
CA THR A 312 -6.60 -24.11 16.19
C THR A 312 -8.12 -23.87 16.37
N PHE A 313 -8.53 -22.67 16.78
CA PHE A 313 -9.94 -22.22 16.76
C PHE A 313 -10.34 -21.65 15.38
N LEU A 314 -9.41 -20.98 14.69
CA LEU A 314 -9.58 -20.51 13.32
C LEU A 314 -8.36 -20.86 12.47
N SER A 315 -8.59 -21.39 11.28
CA SER A 315 -7.54 -21.61 10.28
C SER A 315 -7.03 -20.29 9.67
N ALA A 316 -5.85 -20.33 9.05
CA ALA A 316 -5.34 -19.18 8.29
C ALA A 316 -6.17 -18.89 7.03
N GLU A 317 -6.91 -19.88 6.50
CA GLU A 317 -7.78 -19.71 5.34
C GLU A 317 -9.12 -19.06 5.71
N GLU A 318 -9.77 -19.49 6.80
CA GLU A 318 -11.00 -18.84 7.29
C GLU A 318 -10.79 -17.34 7.51
N ARG A 319 -9.69 -16.93 8.16
CA ARG A 319 -9.36 -15.50 8.35
C ARG A 319 -9.21 -14.76 7.02
N ARG A 320 -8.49 -15.35 6.05
CA ARG A 320 -8.32 -14.77 4.70
C ARG A 320 -9.62 -14.71 3.90
N SER A 321 -10.56 -15.63 4.14
CA SER A 321 -11.85 -15.61 3.44
C SER A 321 -12.69 -14.38 3.79
N LEU A 322 -12.55 -13.81 5.00
CA LEU A 322 -13.29 -12.63 5.44
C LEU A 322 -12.87 -11.34 4.70
N ASP A 323 -11.61 -11.25 4.28
CA ASP A 323 -11.08 -10.13 3.47
C ASP A 323 -11.64 -10.16 2.03
N ARG A 324 -12.19 -11.30 1.56
CA ARG A 324 -12.89 -11.41 0.28
C ARG A 324 -14.36 -10.92 0.34
N VAL A 325 -14.92 -10.74 1.54
CA VAL A 325 -16.33 -10.35 1.74
C VAL A 325 -16.49 -8.83 1.79
N GLU A 326 -15.66 -8.15 2.57
CA GLU A 326 -15.63 -6.69 2.68
C GLU A 326 -14.18 -6.20 2.88
N PRO A 327 -13.75 -5.11 2.21
CA PRO A 327 -12.45 -4.48 2.46
C PRO A 327 -12.33 -4.03 3.91
N PHE A 328 -11.19 -4.31 4.54
CA PHE A 328 -11.01 -4.15 5.99
C PHE A 328 -9.60 -3.68 6.37
N ASP A 329 -9.52 -2.68 7.27
CA ASP A 329 -8.26 -2.21 7.84
C ASP A 329 -8.37 -1.65 9.28
N GLU A 330 -9.51 -1.83 9.93
CA GLU A 330 -9.82 -1.37 11.29
C GLU A 330 -9.31 -2.37 12.36
N TRP A 331 -8.13 -2.94 12.14
CA TRP A 331 -7.55 -4.04 12.92
C TRP A 331 -7.36 -3.71 14.40
N GLU A 332 -6.88 -2.50 14.72
CA GLU A 332 -6.75 -2.05 16.11
C GLU A 332 -8.09 -1.96 16.83
N GLU A 333 -9.13 -1.48 16.14
CA GLU A 333 -10.48 -1.36 16.72
C GLU A 333 -11.14 -2.73 16.91
N PHE A 334 -10.85 -3.68 16.01
CA PHE A 334 -11.32 -5.06 16.10
C PHE A 334 -10.59 -5.84 17.21
N ALA A 335 -9.29 -5.62 17.40
CA ALA A 335 -8.55 -6.18 18.53
C ALA A 335 -8.97 -5.58 19.87
N LEU A 336 -9.23 -4.26 19.94
CA LEU A 336 -9.79 -3.64 21.14
C LEU A 336 -11.17 -4.21 21.46
N PHE A 337 -12.08 -4.33 20.49
CA PHE A 337 -13.35 -5.03 20.66
C PHE A 337 -13.14 -6.46 21.16
N GLY A 338 -12.30 -7.23 20.49
CA GLY A 338 -12.03 -8.63 20.83
C GLY A 338 -11.37 -8.81 22.20
N SER A 339 -10.67 -7.79 22.71
CA SER A 339 -10.02 -7.79 24.03
C SER A 339 -10.92 -7.29 25.17
N HIS A 340 -12.10 -6.73 24.87
CA HIS A 340 -13.12 -6.35 25.87
C HIS A 340 -14.31 -7.31 25.91
N TYR A 341 -14.26 -8.40 25.13
CA TYR A 341 -15.24 -9.48 25.11
C TYR A 341 -14.54 -10.81 25.31
N PHE A 342 -15.16 -11.72 26.06
CA PHE A 342 -14.64 -13.07 26.29
C PHE A 342 -15.64 -14.14 25.91
N LEU A 343 -15.14 -15.36 25.68
CA LEU A 343 -15.90 -16.60 25.75
C LEU A 343 -15.42 -17.37 26.99
N LEU A 344 -16.35 -17.78 27.84
CA LEU A 344 -16.14 -18.72 28.93
C LEU A 344 -16.91 -20.01 28.62
N ILE A 345 -16.25 -21.14 28.83
CA ILE A 345 -16.83 -22.48 28.80
C ILE A 345 -16.50 -23.12 30.15
N ALA A 346 -17.49 -23.19 31.03
CA ALA A 346 -17.42 -23.97 32.27
C ALA A 346 -18.03 -25.36 32.04
N GLU A 347 -17.40 -26.39 32.59
CA GLU A 347 -17.81 -27.79 32.43
C GLU A 347 -17.75 -28.52 33.78
N LYS A 348 -18.90 -29.09 34.19
CA LYS A 348 -19.06 -29.96 35.36
C LYS A 348 -19.67 -31.28 34.89
N GLU A 349 -19.07 -32.38 35.32
CA GLU A 349 -19.48 -33.76 35.02
C GLU A 349 -18.94 -34.65 36.15
N ALA A 350 -19.82 -35.41 36.80
CA ALA A 350 -19.44 -36.26 37.92
C ALA A 350 -18.39 -37.32 37.53
N GLY A 351 -17.27 -37.36 38.24
CA GLY A 351 -16.18 -38.34 38.02
C GLY A 351 -15.25 -38.06 36.85
N LYS A 352 -15.44 -36.97 36.09
CA LYS A 352 -14.55 -36.59 34.98
C LYS A 352 -13.23 -36.01 35.50
N ASP A 353 -12.11 -36.46 34.93
CA ASP A 353 -10.80 -35.85 35.19
C ASP A 353 -10.56 -34.63 34.28
N TYR A 354 -10.36 -33.47 34.90
CA TYR A 354 -10.05 -32.20 34.24
C TYR A 354 -8.54 -31.91 34.20
N SER A 355 -7.68 -32.78 34.74
CA SER A 355 -6.22 -32.65 34.68
C SER A 355 -5.71 -32.81 33.24
N HIS A 356 -6.27 -33.78 32.51
CA HIS A 356 -6.00 -34.02 31.10
C HIS A 356 -6.73 -33.02 30.19
N LYS A 357 -6.22 -31.77 30.16
CA LYS A 357 -6.65 -30.80 29.14
C LYS A 357 -6.15 -31.23 27.75
N PRO A 358 -7.03 -31.63 26.80
CA PRO A 358 -6.60 -31.99 25.44
C PRO A 358 -6.09 -30.77 24.64
N TYR A 359 -6.30 -29.57 25.18
CA TYR A 359 -6.08 -28.29 24.51
C TYR A 359 -5.05 -27.41 25.23
N ARG A 360 -3.93 -28.01 25.67
CA ARG A 360 -2.74 -27.22 26.00
C ARG A 360 -2.11 -26.65 24.73
N SER A 361 -2.70 -25.57 24.22
CA SER A 361 -1.90 -24.51 23.61
C SER A 361 -0.88 -24.07 24.65
N THR A 362 0.36 -24.53 24.51
CA THR A 362 1.47 -23.94 25.24
C THR A 362 1.68 -22.53 24.69
N ARG A 363 1.99 -21.54 25.53
CA ARG A 363 2.30 -20.16 25.06
C ARG A 363 3.41 -20.17 23.99
N ALA A 364 4.32 -21.14 24.04
CA ALA A 364 5.33 -21.42 23.00
C ALA A 364 4.75 -21.71 21.60
N SER A 365 3.56 -22.32 21.47
CA SER A 365 2.93 -22.61 20.17
C SER A 365 2.47 -21.34 19.43
N LEU A 366 2.15 -20.27 20.17
CA LEU A 366 1.84 -18.96 19.59
C LEU A 366 3.09 -18.24 19.05
N TRP A 367 4.29 -18.62 19.51
CA TRP A 367 5.57 -18.00 19.11
C TRP A 367 6.14 -18.62 17.82
N ALA A 368 5.48 -19.65 17.26
CA ALA A 368 5.84 -20.28 15.99
C ALA A 368 5.47 -19.39 14.77
N GLY A 369 6.05 -18.19 14.71
CA GLY A 369 6.04 -17.33 13.52
C GLY A 369 7.17 -17.64 12.53
N SER A 370 8.15 -18.46 12.91
CA SER A 370 9.26 -18.87 12.06
C SER A 370 8.94 -20.15 11.26
N THR A 371 9.17 -20.12 9.95
CA THR A 371 9.02 -21.25 9.03
C THR A 371 10.25 -22.16 8.98
N ARG A 372 10.83 -22.50 10.15
CA ARG A 372 11.71 -23.67 10.37
C ARG A 372 11.77 -23.99 11.87
N GLY A 373 11.79 -25.28 12.20
CA GLY A 373 11.56 -25.75 13.56
C GLY A 373 12.83 -26.02 14.38
N THR A 374 12.78 -25.68 15.66
CA THR A 374 13.58 -26.31 16.73
C THR A 374 12.76 -26.32 18.01
N SER A 375 12.51 -27.51 18.56
CA SER A 375 11.77 -27.69 19.81
C SER A 375 12.68 -27.51 21.02
N ILE A 376 12.37 -26.56 21.89
CA ILE A 376 12.96 -26.45 23.23
C ILE A 376 11.85 -26.61 24.25
N ALA A 377 11.95 -27.63 25.09
CA ALA A 377 10.99 -27.91 26.15
C ALA A 377 11.39 -27.18 27.44
N THR A 378 10.40 -26.63 28.15
CA THR A 378 10.54 -26.14 29.52
C THR A 378 9.45 -26.74 30.40
N THR A 379 9.85 -27.33 31.52
CA THR A 379 8.95 -27.96 32.50
C THR A 379 8.17 -26.92 33.30
N PRO A 380 6.87 -27.16 33.60
CA PRO A 380 6.06 -26.22 34.38
C PRO A 380 6.37 -26.31 35.87
N THR A 381 6.82 -25.21 36.47
CA THR A 381 6.90 -25.05 37.94
C THR A 381 5.51 -24.79 38.52
N THR A 382 5.04 -25.67 39.40
CA THR A 382 3.78 -25.51 40.13
C THR A 382 3.93 -24.60 41.34
N SER A 383 3.37 -23.40 41.30
CA SER A 383 3.17 -22.53 42.47
C SER A 383 1.95 -21.63 42.26
N GLY A 384 0.90 -21.80 43.06
CA GLY A 384 -0.39 -21.13 42.90
C GLY A 384 -0.43 -19.69 43.43
N ASN A 385 0.38 -18.79 42.86
CA ASN A 385 0.30 -17.34 43.07
C ASN A 385 0.32 -16.64 41.70
N SER A 386 -0.40 -15.52 41.59
CA SER A 386 -0.80 -14.79 40.37
C SER A 386 0.17 -14.72 39.17
N PRO A 387 -0.33 -15.08 37.97
CA PRO A 387 -0.07 -14.40 36.69
C PRO A 387 -1.37 -13.66 36.24
N ASP A 388 -1.36 -12.61 35.41
CA ASP A 388 -0.52 -12.45 34.21
C ASP A 388 0.10 -11.05 33.98
N THR A 389 -0.10 -10.06 34.86
CA THR A 389 0.65 -8.79 34.81
C THR A 389 1.91 -8.87 35.68
N PRO A 390 3.13 -8.78 35.12
CA PRO A 390 4.35 -8.80 35.92
C PRO A 390 4.50 -7.54 36.76
N GLN A 391 4.91 -7.72 38.02
CA GLN A 391 5.12 -6.61 38.95
C GLN A 391 6.44 -5.90 38.67
N TYR A 392 6.43 -5.00 37.69
CA TYR A 392 7.52 -4.07 37.45
C TYR A 392 7.63 -3.07 38.61
N HIS A 393 8.74 -3.09 39.34
CA HIS A 393 9.06 -2.05 40.33
C HIS A 393 9.50 -0.76 39.64
N PHE A 394 8.55 0.03 39.15
CA PHE A 394 8.78 1.33 38.54
C PHE A 394 9.30 2.34 39.58
N GLY A 395 10.43 2.98 39.28
CA GLY A 395 10.88 4.16 40.01
C GLY A 395 10.25 5.43 39.42
N PRO A 396 10.39 6.61 40.07
CA PRO A 396 9.93 7.88 39.51
C PRO A 396 10.50 8.15 38.10
N GLY A 397 11.75 7.73 37.86
CA GLY A 397 12.41 7.83 36.57
C GLY A 397 11.90 6.87 35.48
N ASP A 398 10.97 5.95 35.75
CA ASP A 398 10.32 5.12 34.72
C ASP A 398 8.99 5.71 34.22
N ILE A 399 8.40 6.64 34.96
CA ILE A 399 7.05 7.17 34.72
C ILE A 399 7.13 8.40 33.82
N LEU A 400 6.23 8.49 32.84
CA LEU A 400 6.01 9.69 32.03
C LEU A 400 4.72 10.39 32.47
N GLN A 401 4.77 11.71 32.70
CA GLN A 401 3.57 12.51 32.94
C GLN A 401 2.92 12.93 31.62
N THR A 402 1.59 12.95 31.59
CA THR A 402 0.78 13.31 30.42
C THR A 402 0.14 14.67 30.60
N HIS A 403 0.42 15.60 29.69
CA HIS A 403 -0.10 16.96 29.66
C HIS A 403 -0.90 17.19 28.38
N GLU A 404 -2.23 17.32 28.47
CA GLU A 404 -3.04 17.65 27.29
C GLU A 404 -2.71 19.06 26.78
N LEU A 405 -2.67 19.23 25.45
CA LEU A 405 -2.55 20.54 24.81
C LEU A 405 -3.81 21.37 25.07
N LEU A 406 -3.68 22.70 24.95
CA LEU A 406 -4.83 23.61 25.03
C LEU A 406 -5.75 23.47 23.79
N GLU A 407 -7.02 23.85 23.96
CA GLU A 407 -7.97 24.06 22.85
C GLU A 407 -7.48 25.21 21.94
N PRO A 408 -7.79 25.22 20.64
CA PRO A 408 -8.72 24.32 19.94
C PRO A 408 -8.11 22.97 19.54
N HIS A 409 -8.94 21.94 19.49
CA HIS A 409 -8.58 20.64 18.92
C HIS A 409 -9.16 20.40 17.51
N ASN A 410 -8.36 19.78 16.65
CA ASN A 410 -8.77 19.24 15.35
C ASN A 410 -8.50 17.73 15.34
N PHE A 411 -9.56 16.93 15.54
CA PHE A 411 -9.45 15.49 15.75
C PHE A 411 -9.25 14.70 14.45
N ARG A 412 -8.18 13.90 14.41
CA ARG A 412 -7.84 13.00 13.30
C ARG A 412 -6.98 11.81 13.76
N ARG A 413 -7.00 10.71 13.01
CA ARG A 413 -6.18 9.50 13.23
C ARG A 413 -5.62 8.93 11.93
N PHE A 414 -4.56 8.14 12.01
CA PHE A 414 -3.80 7.61 10.86
C PHE A 414 -3.26 8.70 9.92
N ALA A 415 -2.96 9.87 10.51
CA ALA A 415 -2.26 11.01 9.93
C ALA A 415 -0.75 10.90 10.18
N ALA A 416 0.07 11.56 9.36
CA ALA A 416 1.54 11.55 9.49
C ALA A 416 2.11 12.92 9.92
N VAL A 417 3.23 12.89 10.63
CA VAL A 417 3.99 14.10 11.02
C VAL A 417 4.64 14.74 9.80
N VAL A 418 4.58 16.07 9.71
CA VAL A 418 5.29 16.87 8.69
C VAL A 418 6.29 17.79 9.42
N PRO A 419 7.58 17.83 9.03
CA PRO A 419 8.50 18.85 9.55
C PRO A 419 8.09 20.27 9.10
N PRO A 420 8.50 21.33 9.82
CA PRO A 420 8.34 22.71 9.36
C PRO A 420 9.06 22.95 8.02
N PRO A 421 8.68 23.96 7.23
CA PRO A 421 9.25 24.21 5.90
C PRO A 421 10.65 24.85 5.94
N GLU A 422 10.98 25.59 7.01
CA GLU A 422 12.20 26.38 7.18
C GLU A 422 12.83 26.13 8.55
N THR A 423 13.97 26.79 8.83
CA THR A 423 14.74 26.67 10.08
C THR A 423 14.08 27.36 11.27
N ASP A 424 13.04 26.75 11.83
CA ASP A 424 12.62 27.03 13.22
C ASP A 424 13.74 26.59 14.18
N ALA A 425 14.32 27.53 14.91
CA ALA A 425 15.42 27.25 15.83
C ALA A 425 14.93 26.50 17.09
N ALA A 426 15.15 25.17 17.07
CA ALA A 426 14.79 24.14 18.08
C ALA A 426 13.53 23.28 17.81
N SER A 427 13.02 23.24 16.58
CA SER A 427 11.88 22.39 16.17
C SER A 427 10.54 22.82 16.77
N ASP A 428 10.30 24.13 16.77
CA ASP A 428 9.26 24.81 17.54
C ASP A 428 7.86 24.72 16.94
N SER A 429 7.74 24.15 15.75
CA SER A 429 6.48 23.78 15.12
C SER A 429 6.50 22.38 14.53
N VAL A 430 5.33 21.74 14.52
CA VAL A 430 5.13 20.36 14.05
C VAL A 430 3.84 20.30 13.23
N GLY A 431 3.93 19.77 12.01
CA GLY A 431 2.80 19.54 11.14
C GLY A 431 2.17 18.17 11.35
N LEU A 432 0.86 18.04 11.11
CA LEU A 432 0.14 16.77 11.10
C LEU A 432 -0.82 16.73 9.91
N HIS A 433 -0.48 15.94 8.88
CA HIS A 433 -1.17 15.92 7.60
C HIS A 433 -2.06 14.69 7.40
N GLY A 434 -3.20 14.92 6.75
CA GLY A 434 -4.09 13.89 6.26
C GLY A 434 -4.81 13.09 7.36
N GLY A 435 -5.02 11.80 7.12
CA GLY A 435 -5.68 10.87 8.05
C GLY A 435 -7.20 10.82 7.91
N ILE A 436 -7.85 10.24 8.92
CA ILE A 436 -9.31 10.11 9.05
C ILE A 436 -9.77 11.05 10.16
N GLY A 437 -10.62 12.02 9.82
CA GLY A 437 -11.25 12.96 10.74
C GLY A 437 -12.60 12.46 11.28
N THR A 438 -13.44 13.39 11.75
CA THR A 438 -14.73 13.09 12.39
C THR A 438 -15.84 12.68 11.43
N GLN A 439 -15.72 12.98 10.13
CA GLN A 439 -16.73 12.69 9.10
C GLN A 439 -16.12 12.02 7.85
N GLU A 440 -14.91 12.41 7.45
CA GLU A 440 -14.26 11.96 6.22
C GLU A 440 -12.73 11.85 6.35
N ARG A 441 -12.05 11.47 5.27
CA ARG A 441 -10.59 11.55 5.18
C ARG A 441 -10.16 12.97 4.88
N LEU A 442 -9.16 13.45 5.61
CA LEU A 442 -8.64 14.80 5.47
C LEU A 442 -7.46 14.79 4.49
N ASP A 443 -7.30 15.88 3.75
CA ASP A 443 -6.06 16.25 3.04
C ASP A 443 -5.35 17.45 3.72
N SER A 444 -6.01 18.08 4.70
CA SER A 444 -5.48 19.23 5.41
C SER A 444 -4.28 18.90 6.30
N CYS A 445 -3.46 19.91 6.60
CA CYS A 445 -2.41 19.86 7.61
C CYS A 445 -2.75 20.75 8.80
N ASN A 446 -2.66 20.21 10.02
CA ASN A 446 -2.62 21.00 11.25
C ASN A 446 -1.19 21.52 11.46
N THR A 447 -1.04 22.73 12.01
CA THR A 447 0.25 23.26 12.50
C THR A 447 0.16 23.45 14.01
N TYR A 448 0.98 22.72 14.77
CA TYR A 448 1.14 22.90 16.20
C TYR A 448 2.43 23.68 16.48
N SER A 449 2.45 24.52 17.51
CA SER A 449 3.66 25.25 17.92
C SER A 449 3.62 25.66 19.40
N ARG A 450 4.80 25.94 19.97
CA ARG A 450 4.96 26.64 21.26
C ARG A 450 4.78 28.17 21.19
N TYR A 451 4.85 28.78 20.01
CA TYR A 451 4.79 30.23 19.83
C TYR A 451 3.59 30.69 19.01
N ASP A 452 3.12 31.90 19.32
CA ASP A 452 2.17 32.68 18.52
C ASP A 452 2.75 33.07 17.14
N ALA A 453 1.85 33.38 16.20
CA ALA A 453 2.19 34.02 14.91
C ALA A 453 3.18 33.27 13.99
N ILE A 454 3.23 31.94 14.06
CA ILE A 454 4.04 31.10 13.15
C ILE A 454 3.39 30.91 11.77
N GLN A 455 4.20 30.67 10.73
CA GLN A 455 3.68 30.37 9.39
C GLN A 455 3.00 28.99 9.34
N PRO A 456 1.82 28.85 8.71
CA PRO A 456 1.17 27.54 8.54
C PRO A 456 1.97 26.56 7.67
N ILE A 457 2.07 25.31 8.11
CA ILE A 457 2.71 24.23 7.34
C ILE A 457 1.75 23.78 6.23
N VAL A 458 2.09 24.11 4.99
CA VAL A 458 1.27 23.83 3.80
C VAL A 458 1.28 22.33 3.47
N PRO A 459 0.11 21.67 3.26
CA PRO A 459 0.03 20.27 2.83
C PRO A 459 0.48 20.05 1.38
N PRO A 460 0.82 18.80 1.00
CA PRO A 460 0.91 18.42 -0.41
C PRO A 460 -0.46 18.61 -1.11
N PRO A 461 -0.49 19.03 -2.38
CA PRO A 461 -1.72 19.28 -3.12
C PRO A 461 -2.34 17.97 -3.62
N LEU A 462 -2.91 17.19 -2.70
CA LEU A 462 -3.54 15.90 -2.99
C LEU A 462 -4.88 16.06 -3.71
N ARG A 463 -5.29 15.02 -4.46
CA ARG A 463 -6.61 14.96 -5.11
C ARG A 463 -7.71 14.44 -4.19
N GLN A 464 -7.34 13.73 -3.12
CA GLN A 464 -8.22 13.22 -2.06
C GLN A 464 -7.41 13.03 -0.76
N GLY A 465 -8.05 13.16 0.40
CA GLY A 465 -7.44 12.86 1.69
C GLY A 465 -6.94 11.41 1.83
N LEU A 466 -5.71 11.23 2.31
CA LEU A 466 -5.04 9.94 2.46
C LEU A 466 -4.84 9.56 3.93
N ALA A 467 -5.10 8.31 4.27
CA ALA A 467 -4.77 7.73 5.57
C ALA A 467 -3.70 6.63 5.44
N CYS A 468 -2.96 6.36 6.51
CA CYS A 468 -1.96 5.28 6.57
C CYS A 468 -0.83 5.39 5.51
N HIS A 469 -0.51 6.61 5.09
CA HIS A 469 0.69 6.98 4.33
C HIS A 469 1.86 7.24 5.30
N THR A 470 3.10 7.28 4.80
CA THR A 470 4.24 7.80 5.57
C THR A 470 4.67 9.17 5.05
N ILE A 471 5.21 10.01 5.92
CA ILE A 471 5.98 11.22 5.55
C ILE A 471 7.34 11.11 6.22
N THR A 472 8.40 11.10 5.42
CA THR A 472 9.74 10.77 5.88
C THR A 472 10.67 11.96 5.66
N ARG A 473 11.20 12.54 6.76
CA ARG A 473 12.16 13.67 6.75
C ARG A 473 13.50 13.23 6.16
N LEU A 474 14.10 14.02 5.27
CA LEU A 474 15.22 13.63 4.43
C LEU A 474 16.55 14.19 4.95
N GLY A 475 17.46 13.30 5.36
CA GLY A 475 18.73 13.66 5.99
C GLY A 475 18.54 14.54 7.24
N SER A 476 19.42 15.52 7.42
CA SER A 476 19.29 16.57 8.45
C SER A 476 18.37 17.72 8.01
N THR A 477 17.96 17.78 6.75
CA THR A 477 17.21 18.90 6.16
C THR A 477 15.75 18.95 6.62
N TYR A 478 15.02 19.97 6.16
CA TYR A 478 13.57 20.11 6.36
C TYR A 478 12.75 19.48 5.22
N ASN A 479 13.41 18.87 4.23
CA ASN A 479 12.75 18.22 3.11
C ASN A 479 12.10 16.91 3.56
N CYS A 480 11.02 16.50 2.90
CA CYS A 480 10.31 15.27 3.24
C CYS A 480 9.63 14.61 2.03
N LEU A 481 9.55 13.27 2.07
CA LEU A 481 8.86 12.45 1.08
C LEU A 481 7.59 11.84 1.68
N LEU A 482 6.42 12.17 1.13
CA LEU A 482 5.18 11.43 1.33
C LEU A 482 5.18 10.20 0.42
N THR A 483 4.82 9.04 0.97
CA THR A 483 4.67 7.79 0.21
C THR A 483 3.31 7.13 0.45
N GLY A 484 2.61 6.82 -0.64
CA GLY A 484 1.47 5.90 -0.68
C GLY A 484 0.30 6.26 0.25
N GLY A 485 -0.15 5.28 1.04
CA GLY A 485 -1.35 5.37 1.87
C GLY A 485 -2.60 4.85 1.17
N ARG A 486 -3.80 5.21 1.65
CA ARG A 486 -5.07 4.74 1.07
C ARG A 486 -6.22 5.73 1.19
N THR A 487 -7.18 5.59 0.28
CA THR A 487 -8.51 6.22 0.35
C THR A 487 -9.59 5.27 0.89
N SER A 488 -9.43 3.96 0.67
CA SER A 488 -10.19 2.89 1.33
C SER A 488 -9.34 1.61 1.32
N PRO A 489 -9.66 0.54 2.08
CA PRO A 489 -8.79 -0.64 2.14
C PRO A 489 -8.60 -1.34 0.78
N ASP A 490 -9.56 -1.19 -0.13
CA ASP A 490 -9.55 -1.60 -1.55
C ASP A 490 -8.90 -0.57 -2.50
N LYS A 491 -8.38 0.55 -1.99
CA LYS A 491 -7.84 1.68 -2.76
C LYS A 491 -6.60 2.26 -2.10
N ALA A 492 -5.53 1.48 -2.18
CA ALA A 492 -4.17 1.92 -1.87
C ALA A 492 -3.70 2.94 -2.93
N SER A 493 -2.98 3.96 -2.49
CA SER A 493 -2.36 4.98 -3.33
C SER A 493 -0.94 4.57 -3.70
N ALA A 494 -0.55 4.83 -4.94
CA ALA A 494 0.84 4.79 -5.39
C ALA A 494 1.51 6.18 -5.38
N GLU A 495 0.74 7.26 -5.17
CA GLU A 495 1.28 8.63 -5.25
C GLU A 495 2.41 8.86 -4.24
N CYS A 496 3.48 9.49 -4.72
CA CYS A 496 4.59 9.99 -3.91
C CYS A 496 4.77 11.50 -4.14
N TRP A 497 4.98 12.24 -3.07
CA TRP A 497 5.13 13.70 -3.10
C TRP A 497 6.34 14.13 -2.29
N LEU A 498 7.23 14.90 -2.91
CA LEU A 498 8.47 15.40 -2.32
C LEU A 498 8.32 16.89 -2.01
N ARG A 499 8.71 17.32 -0.81
CA ARG A 499 8.86 18.72 -0.46
C ARG A 499 10.34 19.10 -0.46
N LEU A 500 10.74 19.96 -1.40
CA LEU A 500 12.05 20.62 -1.43
C LEU A 500 11.85 22.13 -1.30
N ASP A 501 12.64 22.80 -0.45
CA ASP A 501 12.64 24.26 -0.29
C ASP A 501 11.23 24.82 -0.05
N GLY A 502 10.51 24.19 0.89
CA GLY A 502 9.10 24.47 1.21
C GLY A 502 8.07 24.03 0.17
N LYS A 503 8.47 23.65 -1.05
CA LYS A 503 7.58 23.41 -2.20
C LYS A 503 7.34 21.92 -2.47
N TRP A 504 6.08 21.51 -2.38
CA TRP A 504 5.62 20.18 -2.76
C TRP A 504 5.61 19.98 -4.29
N ARG A 505 6.11 18.83 -4.75
CA ARG A 505 6.13 18.37 -6.14
C ARG A 505 5.81 16.87 -6.14
N ARG A 506 5.04 16.38 -7.11
CA ARG A 506 4.85 14.93 -7.27
C ARG A 506 6.15 14.31 -7.79
N VAL A 507 6.51 13.12 -7.31
CA VAL A 507 7.66 12.36 -7.82
C VAL A 507 7.19 11.02 -8.40
N GLN A 508 8.12 10.12 -8.74
CA GLN A 508 7.76 8.79 -9.21
C GLN A 508 6.88 8.07 -8.17
N ASP A 509 5.72 7.58 -8.61
CA ASP A 509 4.83 6.75 -7.81
C ASP A 509 5.56 5.48 -7.33
N VAL A 510 5.25 5.01 -6.11
CA VAL A 510 5.81 3.75 -5.59
C VAL A 510 5.31 2.57 -6.44
N PRO A 511 6.17 1.62 -6.90
CA PRO A 511 5.85 0.63 -7.94
C PRO A 511 4.57 -0.19 -7.76
N ARG A 512 4.10 -0.33 -6.50
CA ARG A 512 2.77 -0.85 -6.19
C ARG A 512 2.16 0.00 -5.09
N GLY A 513 0.95 0.52 -5.32
CA GLY A 513 0.24 1.36 -4.37
C GLY A 513 -0.04 0.62 -3.06
N ARG A 514 0.37 1.21 -1.94
CA ARG A 514 0.48 0.51 -0.65
C ARG A 514 0.19 1.41 0.56
N TYR A 515 -0.46 0.85 1.56
CA TYR A 515 -0.73 1.52 2.85
C TYR A 515 -0.21 0.70 4.03
N ARG A 516 0.00 1.36 5.19
CA ARG A 516 0.64 0.75 6.38
C ARG A 516 1.97 0.04 6.07
N HIS A 517 2.71 0.55 5.08
CA HIS A 517 4.13 0.27 4.94
C HIS A 517 4.89 1.06 6.01
N CYS A 518 6.13 0.67 6.31
CA CYS A 518 7.01 1.41 7.21
C CYS A 518 8.18 2.01 6.43
N ALA A 519 8.60 3.23 6.79
CA ALA A 519 9.58 4.01 6.03
C ALA A 519 10.58 4.73 6.93
N VAL A 520 11.87 4.72 6.58
CA VAL A 520 12.96 5.44 7.27
C VAL A 520 13.88 6.13 6.27
N PRO A 521 14.40 7.34 6.59
CA PRO A 521 15.36 8.02 5.73
C PRO A 521 16.75 7.41 5.93
N LEU A 522 17.51 7.19 4.87
CA LEU A 522 18.91 6.77 4.98
C LEU A 522 19.86 7.93 4.75
N VAL A 523 21.07 7.77 5.28
CA VAL A 523 22.26 8.54 4.89
C VAL A 523 23.27 7.49 4.44
N LEU A 524 23.41 7.29 3.14
CA LEU A 524 24.37 6.33 2.59
C LEU A 524 25.80 6.91 2.72
N PRO A 525 26.86 6.09 2.82
CA PRO A 525 28.23 6.56 2.97
C PRO A 525 28.89 6.87 1.60
N THR A 526 28.21 7.61 0.72
CA THR A 526 28.77 8.01 -0.59
C THR A 526 29.51 9.34 -0.51
N ASP A 527 30.47 9.54 -1.42
CA ASP A 527 31.07 10.85 -1.71
C ASP A 527 30.88 11.14 -3.23
N PRO A 528 30.20 12.24 -3.63
CA PRO A 528 29.54 13.24 -2.77
C PRO A 528 28.45 12.63 -1.88
N ARG A 529 28.16 13.33 -0.77
CA ARG A 529 27.10 12.93 0.17
C ARG A 529 25.78 12.72 -0.59
N PRO A 530 25.04 11.63 -0.32
CA PRO A 530 24.04 11.15 -1.24
C PRO A 530 22.82 12.05 -1.32
N ALA A 531 22.14 12.01 -2.47
CA ALA A 531 20.79 12.54 -2.59
C ALA A 531 19.85 11.91 -1.56
N HIS A 532 18.77 12.65 -1.27
CA HIS A 532 17.77 12.25 -0.27
C HIS A 532 17.31 10.81 -0.51
N THR A 533 17.48 9.96 0.51
CA THR A 533 17.24 8.51 0.40
C THR A 533 16.20 8.05 1.42
N VAL A 534 15.26 7.19 1.02
CA VAL A 534 14.24 6.57 1.89
C VAL A 534 14.16 5.07 1.64
N LEU A 535 14.26 4.26 2.69
CA LEU A 535 14.00 2.82 2.66
C LEU A 535 12.57 2.55 3.15
N VAL A 536 11.80 1.82 2.35
CA VAL A 536 10.42 1.38 2.62
C VAL A 536 10.37 -0.14 2.67
N PHE A 537 9.58 -0.68 3.60
CA PHE A 537 9.30 -2.11 3.68
C PHE A 537 7.81 -2.41 3.79
N GLY A 538 7.39 -3.44 3.06
CA GLY A 538 6.09 -4.10 3.19
C GLY A 538 4.88 -3.20 2.87
N GLY A 539 3.82 -3.38 3.65
CA GLY A 539 2.51 -2.74 3.46
C GLY A 539 1.46 -3.68 2.87
N LYS A 540 0.25 -3.16 2.67
CA LYS A 540 -0.88 -3.86 2.03
C LYS A 540 -1.38 -3.10 0.81
N THR A 541 -1.74 -3.82 -0.25
CA THR A 541 -2.18 -3.31 -1.56
C THR A 541 -3.71 -3.42 -1.74
N SER A 542 -4.25 -2.79 -2.79
CA SER A 542 -5.69 -2.70 -3.07
C SER A 542 -6.41 -4.04 -3.26
N ASP A 543 -5.72 -5.06 -3.76
CA ASP A 543 -6.20 -6.44 -3.91
C ASP A 543 -6.11 -7.27 -2.60
N GLY A 544 -5.58 -6.67 -1.54
CA GLY A 544 -5.36 -7.30 -0.25
C GLY A 544 -4.04 -8.05 -0.11
N GLN A 545 -3.15 -8.07 -1.13
CA GLN A 545 -1.82 -8.65 -0.96
C GLN A 545 -1.04 -7.87 0.12
N VAL A 546 -0.38 -8.62 1.00
CA VAL A 546 0.57 -8.09 1.99
C VAL A 546 1.98 -8.34 1.47
N LEU A 547 2.86 -7.37 1.61
CA LEU A 547 4.16 -7.33 0.93
C LEU A 547 5.35 -7.64 1.87
N ASP A 548 6.38 -8.25 1.30
CA ASP A 548 7.76 -8.43 1.79
C ASP A 548 8.77 -7.62 0.95
N GLU A 549 8.28 -6.79 0.03
CA GLU A 549 9.09 -5.94 -0.84
C GLU A 549 9.85 -4.88 -0.02
N TRP A 550 11.18 -4.93 -0.06
CA TRP A 550 12.07 -3.83 0.33
C TRP A 550 12.31 -2.93 -0.88
N LEU A 551 11.97 -1.64 -0.74
CA LEU A 551 12.17 -0.63 -1.78
C LEU A 551 13.01 0.52 -1.23
N ILE A 552 13.91 1.04 -2.05
CA ILE A 552 14.66 2.26 -1.76
C ILE A 552 14.28 3.33 -2.77
N TRP A 553 14.01 4.54 -2.31
CA TRP A 553 13.90 5.73 -3.13
C TRP A 553 15.17 6.55 -2.96
N THR A 554 15.76 7.01 -4.06
CA THR A 554 16.72 8.13 -4.07
C THR A 554 16.16 9.26 -4.94
N GLY A 555 16.55 10.50 -4.66
CA GLY A 555 16.17 11.65 -5.50
C GLY A 555 16.59 11.51 -6.96
N GLU A 556 17.73 10.86 -7.21
CA GLU A 556 18.36 10.68 -8.51
C GLU A 556 17.71 9.57 -9.34
N THR A 557 17.52 8.39 -8.73
CA THR A 557 17.12 7.15 -9.42
C THR A 557 15.65 6.78 -9.22
N GLY A 558 14.94 7.47 -8.32
CA GLY A 558 13.60 7.09 -7.90
C GLY A 558 13.57 5.77 -7.14
N TRP A 559 12.45 5.05 -7.25
CA TRP A 559 12.19 3.78 -6.59
C TRP A 559 12.90 2.59 -7.26
N GLN A 560 13.70 1.88 -6.48
CA GLN A 560 14.38 0.64 -6.83
C GLN A 560 14.03 -0.45 -5.82
N GLN A 561 14.06 -1.72 -6.24
CA GLN A 561 13.94 -2.86 -5.32
C GLN A 561 15.31 -3.21 -4.75
N VAL A 562 15.39 -3.41 -3.43
CA VAL A 562 16.64 -3.72 -2.73
C VAL A 562 16.83 -5.25 -2.70
N PRO A 563 17.98 -5.80 -3.15
CA PRO A 563 18.27 -7.21 -2.97
C PRO A 563 18.51 -7.52 -1.49
N VAL A 564 17.95 -8.64 -1.01
CA VAL A 564 18.13 -9.11 0.38
C VAL A 564 19.02 -10.35 0.39
N SER A 565 20.05 -10.34 1.25
CA SER A 565 20.97 -11.46 1.44
C SER A 565 20.69 -12.16 2.77
N GLY A 566 20.59 -13.49 2.74
CA GLY A 566 20.33 -14.34 3.91
C GLY A 566 18.84 -14.48 4.26
N GLU A 567 18.51 -14.36 5.55
CA GLU A 567 17.15 -14.56 6.08
C GLU A 567 16.33 -13.27 5.94
N ALA A 568 15.25 -13.29 5.16
CA ALA A 568 14.37 -12.14 4.96
C ALA A 568 13.16 -12.13 5.93
N PRO A 569 12.73 -10.96 6.45
CA PRO A 569 11.51 -10.86 7.25
C PRO A 569 10.27 -11.17 6.40
N PRO A 570 9.35 -12.06 6.83
CA PRO A 570 8.16 -12.39 6.05
C PRO A 570 7.19 -11.21 5.86
N ALA A 571 6.39 -11.30 4.80
CA ALA A 571 5.46 -10.28 4.33
C ALA A 571 4.51 -9.75 5.42
N ARG A 572 4.47 -8.42 5.57
CA ARG A 572 3.73 -7.75 6.64
C ARG A 572 3.26 -6.34 6.30
N PHE A 573 2.24 -5.89 7.03
CA PHE A 573 1.78 -4.50 7.05
C PHE A 573 1.58 -4.04 8.51
N GLY A 574 1.65 -2.72 8.75
CA GLY A 574 1.51 -2.11 10.07
C GLY A 574 2.65 -2.42 11.05
N ALA A 575 3.80 -2.85 10.55
CA ALA A 575 5.04 -3.00 11.31
C ALA A 575 5.67 -1.63 11.62
N VAL A 576 6.65 -1.62 12.54
CA VAL A 576 7.43 -0.43 12.86
C VAL A 576 8.91 -0.63 12.54
N ILE A 577 9.55 0.40 11.98
CA ILE A 577 10.96 0.39 11.59
C ILE A 577 11.63 1.68 12.11
N VAL A 578 12.87 1.57 12.59
CA VAL A 578 13.68 2.72 13.03
C VAL A 578 15.17 2.41 12.86
N ARG A 579 16.00 3.45 12.78
CA ARG A 579 17.45 3.33 12.61
C ARG A 579 18.20 3.34 13.93
N ASP A 580 19.40 2.75 13.95
CA ASP A 580 20.27 2.66 15.12
C ASP A 580 20.82 4.05 15.53
N SER A 581 21.12 4.92 14.57
CA SER A 581 21.49 6.33 14.78
C SER A 581 20.80 7.27 13.77
N SER A 582 21.04 8.58 13.90
CA SER A 582 20.59 9.61 12.94
C SER A 582 21.26 9.51 11.56
N GLU A 583 22.38 8.81 11.44
CA GLU A 583 23.19 8.69 10.22
C GLU A 583 23.46 7.22 9.83
N ALA A 584 22.92 6.25 10.58
CA ALA A 584 23.11 4.83 10.31
C ALA A 584 22.40 4.37 9.02
N THR A 585 23.04 3.43 8.32
CA THR A 585 22.44 2.53 7.30
C THR A 585 21.89 1.24 7.92
N SER A 586 21.80 1.16 9.25
CA SER A 586 21.29 0.01 9.99
C SER A 586 20.17 0.40 10.96
N GLY A 587 19.38 -0.58 11.38
CA GLY A 587 18.27 -0.38 12.30
C GLY A 587 17.53 -1.65 12.68
N VAL A 588 16.33 -1.45 13.21
CA VAL A 588 15.45 -2.53 13.66
C VAL A 588 14.09 -2.44 12.98
N LEU A 589 13.48 -3.61 12.74
CA LEU A 589 12.14 -3.82 12.22
C LEU A 589 11.42 -4.77 13.18
N VAL A 590 10.24 -4.38 13.67
CA VAL A 590 9.52 -5.16 14.71
C VAL A 590 8.03 -5.25 14.40
N GLY A 591 7.46 -6.44 14.61
CA GLY A 591 6.02 -6.66 14.58
C GLY A 591 5.37 -6.52 13.20
N GLY A 592 4.17 -5.95 13.17
CA GLY A 592 3.25 -5.95 12.02
C GLY A 592 2.34 -7.17 11.96
N MET A 593 1.57 -7.27 10.89
CA MET A 593 0.52 -8.29 10.71
C MET A 593 0.64 -8.99 9.36
N THR A 594 0.36 -10.30 9.38
CA THR A 594 0.32 -11.19 8.20
C THR A 594 -0.93 -11.00 7.35
N SER A 595 -0.92 -11.52 6.12
CA SER A 595 -2.13 -11.63 5.27
C SER A 595 -3.27 -12.45 5.89
N ALA A 596 -2.99 -13.25 6.91
CA ALA A 596 -4.00 -13.99 7.67
C ALA A 596 -4.54 -13.21 8.89
N GLY A 597 -4.22 -11.94 9.08
CA GLY A 597 -4.73 -11.14 10.20
C GLY A 597 -4.17 -11.54 11.58
N ARG A 598 -3.06 -12.28 11.62
CA ARG A 598 -2.29 -12.58 12.84
C ARG A 598 -1.08 -11.66 12.94
N ILE A 599 -0.83 -11.12 14.14
CA ILE A 599 0.32 -10.26 14.43
C ILE A 599 1.58 -11.11 14.56
N LEU A 600 2.69 -10.59 14.05
CA LEU A 600 4.01 -11.19 14.16
C LEU A 600 4.68 -10.73 15.46
N ASN A 601 5.27 -11.66 16.21
CA ASN A 601 5.99 -11.37 17.45
C ASN A 601 7.52 -11.40 17.28
N ASP A 602 7.99 -10.95 16.13
CA ASP A 602 9.38 -11.03 15.69
C ASP A 602 10.09 -9.67 15.74
N PHE A 603 11.41 -9.75 15.93
CA PHE A 603 12.33 -8.61 16.00
C PHE A 603 13.49 -8.91 15.04
N TRP A 604 13.64 -8.06 14.03
CA TRP A 604 14.71 -8.12 13.05
C TRP A 604 15.67 -6.94 13.24
N HIS A 605 16.97 -7.22 13.10
CA HIS A 605 17.99 -6.21 12.85
C HIS A 605 18.31 -6.22 11.36
N TRP A 606 18.51 -5.04 10.76
CA TRP A 606 18.83 -4.87 9.35
C TRP A 606 20.03 -3.93 9.18
N SER A 607 20.86 -4.20 8.17
CA SER A 607 21.89 -3.28 7.64
C SER A 607 21.79 -3.21 6.12
N LEU A 608 22.03 -2.03 5.57
CA LEU A 608 22.28 -1.84 4.15
C LEU A 608 23.78 -1.63 3.94
N GLU A 609 24.38 -2.51 3.15
CA GLU A 609 25.81 -2.53 2.84
C GLU A 609 26.15 -1.58 1.66
N PRO A 610 27.43 -1.22 1.43
CA PRO A 610 27.80 -0.23 0.42
C PRO A 610 27.52 -0.62 -1.05
N ASP A 611 27.27 -1.90 -1.32
CA ASP A 611 26.85 -2.41 -2.64
C ASP A 611 25.33 -2.32 -2.86
N MET A 612 24.60 -1.73 -1.90
CA MET A 612 23.13 -1.65 -1.83
C MET A 612 22.45 -3.00 -1.56
N THR A 613 23.17 -4.01 -1.05
CA THR A 613 22.56 -5.26 -0.54
C THR A 613 22.09 -5.07 0.89
N LEU A 614 20.84 -5.49 1.17
CA LEU A 614 20.29 -5.49 2.52
C LEU A 614 20.57 -6.84 3.21
N HIS A 615 21.18 -6.79 4.39
CA HIS A 615 21.31 -7.94 5.26
C HIS A 615 20.27 -7.85 6.38
N CYS A 616 19.49 -8.92 6.57
CA CYS A 616 18.55 -9.06 7.67
C CYS A 616 18.94 -10.21 8.60
N ARG A 617 18.72 -10.02 9.89
CA ARG A 617 18.99 -11.00 10.94
C ARG A 617 17.85 -11.04 11.94
N ASN A 618 17.27 -12.22 12.12
CA ASN A 618 16.28 -12.48 13.15
C ASN A 618 16.96 -12.45 14.53
N VAL A 619 16.56 -11.51 15.39
CA VAL A 619 17.09 -11.35 16.76
C VAL A 619 16.01 -11.63 17.83
N THR A 620 14.83 -12.08 17.40
CA THR A 620 13.65 -12.38 18.24
C THR A 620 14.02 -13.15 19.50
N SER A 621 14.68 -14.31 19.38
CA SER A 621 15.01 -15.19 20.50
C SER A 621 15.81 -14.51 21.61
N ARG A 622 16.64 -13.50 21.28
CA ARG A 622 17.42 -12.74 22.26
C ARG A 622 16.54 -11.73 23.00
N ALA A 623 15.63 -11.05 22.30
CA ALA A 623 14.70 -10.09 22.89
C ALA A 623 13.63 -10.78 23.75
N THR A 624 13.07 -11.90 23.27
CA THR A 624 12.06 -12.66 24.02
C THR A 624 12.63 -13.37 25.24
N ALA A 625 13.90 -13.81 25.21
CA ALA A 625 14.59 -14.36 26.39
C ALA A 625 14.78 -13.32 27.52
N PHE A 626 14.85 -12.04 27.18
CA PHE A 626 14.90 -10.95 28.16
C PHE A 626 13.51 -10.66 28.74
N LEU A 627 12.50 -10.50 27.89
CA LEU A 627 11.10 -10.21 28.28
C LEU A 627 10.39 -11.38 28.98
N LYS A 628 10.84 -12.63 28.76
CA LYS A 628 10.31 -13.86 29.39
C LYS A 628 8.79 -14.00 29.20
N ALA A 629 8.00 -13.70 30.22
CA ALA A 629 6.53 -13.80 30.19
C ALA A 629 5.88 -12.73 29.30
N ASP A 630 6.50 -11.54 29.20
CA ASP A 630 6.00 -10.40 28.43
C ASP A 630 6.42 -10.41 26.97
N ALA A 631 7.03 -11.49 26.47
CA ALA A 631 7.53 -11.51 25.10
C ALA A 631 6.47 -11.11 24.06
N CYS A 632 5.17 -11.26 24.34
CA CYS A 632 4.07 -10.80 23.50
C CYS A 632 3.88 -9.27 23.40
N ILE A 633 4.42 -8.44 24.31
CA ILE A 633 4.33 -6.97 24.21
C ILE A 633 5.31 -6.37 23.18
N LEU A 634 6.18 -7.21 22.60
CA LEU A 634 7.26 -6.82 21.70
C LEU A 634 6.79 -6.58 20.26
N GLY A 635 6.16 -7.57 19.65
CA GLY A 635 5.64 -7.46 18.29
C GLY A 635 4.26 -6.83 18.28
N ARG A 636 4.18 -5.64 17.70
CA ARG A 636 2.96 -4.84 17.66
C ARG A 636 2.53 -4.50 16.25
N PHE A 637 1.23 -4.33 16.05
CA PHE A 637 0.65 -3.75 14.85
C PHE A 637 0.13 -2.34 15.15
N GLY A 638 0.41 -1.36 14.28
CA GLY A 638 -0.09 0.01 14.42
C GLY A 638 0.56 0.85 15.52
N ALA A 639 1.68 0.37 16.08
CA ALA A 639 2.51 1.13 17.02
C ALA A 639 3.29 2.25 16.31
N GLN A 640 4.02 3.07 17.07
CA GLN A 640 5.01 4.03 16.59
C GLN A 640 6.37 3.79 17.26
N LEU A 641 7.47 4.16 16.60
CA LEU A 641 8.82 4.19 17.16
C LEU A 641 9.35 5.62 17.13
N VAL A 642 9.84 6.11 18.26
CA VAL A 642 10.42 7.46 18.40
C VAL A 642 11.78 7.40 19.11
N ARG A 643 12.71 8.28 18.71
CA ARG A 643 13.98 8.50 19.41
C ARG A 643 13.82 9.68 20.38
N SER A 644 14.14 9.45 21.65
CA SER A 644 14.06 10.42 22.73
C SER A 644 15.33 10.45 23.59
N ASN A 645 15.36 11.31 24.60
CA ASN A 645 16.37 11.31 25.67
C ASN A 645 16.51 9.93 26.37
N ARG A 646 15.44 9.14 26.43
CA ARG A 646 15.38 7.78 27.00
C ARG A 646 15.86 6.68 26.04
N GLY A 647 16.21 7.02 24.80
CA GLY A 647 16.59 6.07 23.75
C GLY A 647 15.48 5.87 22.72
N ILE A 648 15.30 4.64 22.23
CA ILE A 648 14.20 4.30 21.31
C ILE A 648 13.01 3.82 22.14
N LEU A 649 11.85 4.47 21.98
CA LEU A 649 10.59 4.05 22.61
C LEU A 649 9.62 3.55 21.53
N MET A 650 8.96 2.43 21.81
CA MET A 650 7.81 1.92 21.06
C MET A 650 6.53 2.32 21.80
N ILE A 651 5.60 2.97 21.12
CA ILE A 651 4.38 3.55 21.72
C ILE A 651 3.15 2.95 21.04
N GLY A 652 2.20 2.46 21.84
CA GLY A 652 0.87 2.06 21.38
C GLY A 652 0.85 0.82 20.49
N GLY A 653 -0.15 0.81 19.59
CA GLY A 653 -0.50 -0.35 18.77
C GLY A 653 -1.27 -1.43 19.53
N ILE A 654 -1.32 -2.63 18.95
CA ILE A 654 -1.94 -3.84 19.53
C ILE A 654 -0.98 -5.03 19.47
N THR A 655 -1.10 -5.99 20.39
CA THR A 655 -0.35 -7.26 20.38
C THR A 655 -1.20 -8.41 19.84
N GLY A 656 -0.57 -9.52 19.48
CA GLY A 656 -1.27 -10.73 19.03
C GLY A 656 -1.90 -11.58 20.16
N ASP A 657 -1.58 -11.33 21.43
CA ASP A 657 -1.89 -12.22 22.56
C ASP A 657 -2.89 -11.56 23.51
N ARG A 658 -2.52 -10.44 24.13
CA ARG A 658 -3.35 -9.64 25.04
C ARG A 658 -3.41 -8.16 24.64
N MET A 659 -4.36 -7.42 25.22
CA MET A 659 -4.33 -5.96 25.17
C MET A 659 -3.08 -5.42 25.89
N LEU A 660 -2.59 -4.27 25.43
CA LEU A 660 -1.62 -3.48 26.19
C LEU A 660 -2.31 -2.85 27.40
N THR A 661 -1.58 -2.71 28.50
CA THR A 661 -2.03 -2.07 29.74
C THR A 661 -1.43 -0.66 29.85
N ARG A 662 -1.97 0.20 30.72
CA ARG A 662 -1.37 1.51 31.07
C ARG A 662 0.12 1.40 31.47
N GLN A 663 0.55 0.22 31.94
CA GLN A 663 1.94 -0.04 32.31
C GLN A 663 2.85 -0.34 31.12
N ASP A 664 2.33 -0.98 30.06
CA ASP A 664 3.11 -1.49 28.92
C ASP A 664 2.76 -0.90 27.54
N GLU A 665 1.83 0.06 27.48
CA GLU A 665 1.57 0.90 26.30
C GLU A 665 2.84 1.52 25.69
N ILE A 666 3.86 1.84 26.51
CA ILE A 666 5.17 2.31 26.07
C ILE A 666 6.27 1.34 26.51
N LEU A 667 7.13 0.92 25.57
CA LEU A 667 8.25 0.01 25.77
C LEU A 667 9.57 0.68 25.35
N ASN A 668 10.56 0.71 26.23
CA ASN A 668 11.92 1.14 25.87
C ASN A 668 12.65 0.00 25.13
N MET A 669 13.01 0.21 23.87
CA MET A 669 13.56 -0.82 23.00
C MET A 669 15.03 -1.16 23.30
N LYS A 670 15.75 -0.34 24.07
CA LYS A 670 17.13 -0.62 24.50
C LYS A 670 17.17 -1.45 25.79
N THR A 671 16.30 -1.14 26.75
CA THR A 671 16.24 -1.86 28.04
C THR A 671 15.18 -2.95 28.06
N LEU A 672 14.34 -3.05 27.02
CA LEU A 672 13.16 -3.90 26.94
C LEU A 672 12.29 -3.81 28.22
N ARG A 673 12.16 -2.58 28.73
CA ARG A 673 11.42 -2.27 29.96
C ARG A 673 10.25 -1.32 29.66
N PRO A 674 9.05 -1.57 30.19
CA PRO A 674 7.93 -0.64 30.07
C PRO A 674 8.15 0.72 30.73
N GLN A 675 7.42 1.74 30.28
CA GLN A 675 7.49 3.14 30.75
C GLN A 675 6.06 3.66 30.98
N PRO A 676 5.46 3.44 32.17
CA PRO A 676 4.05 3.73 32.43
C PRO A 676 3.70 5.22 32.31
N ILE A 677 2.47 5.52 31.89
CA ILE A 677 1.94 6.90 31.81
C ILE A 677 1.00 7.27 32.97
N GLN A 678 1.26 8.44 33.54
CA GLN A 678 0.43 9.07 34.57
C GLN A 678 -0.30 10.31 34.02
N GLY A 679 -1.48 10.61 34.55
CA GLY A 679 -2.37 11.65 34.04
C GLY A 679 -3.45 11.12 33.08
N PRO A 680 -4.08 12.01 32.27
CA PRO A 680 -5.00 11.65 31.20
C PRO A 680 -4.39 10.59 30.27
N ARG A 681 -5.20 9.67 29.74
CA ARG A 681 -4.72 8.52 28.96
C ARG A 681 -5.10 8.67 27.48
N PRO A 682 -4.15 8.91 26.57
CA PRO A 682 -4.40 8.85 25.14
C PRO A 682 -4.72 7.41 24.73
N LEU A 683 -5.63 7.23 23.77
CA LEU A 683 -5.78 5.95 23.10
C LEU A 683 -4.73 5.87 22.00
N PHE A 684 -3.63 5.12 22.22
CA PHE A 684 -2.49 5.08 21.30
C PHE A 684 -2.72 4.27 20.00
N ILE A 685 -3.91 4.42 19.39
CA ILE A 685 -4.31 3.85 18.11
C ILE A 685 -4.37 4.95 17.04
N GLY A 686 -3.63 4.76 15.94
CA GLY A 686 -3.59 5.72 14.82
C GLY A 686 -3.07 7.12 15.21
N HIS A 687 -2.28 7.20 16.27
CA HIS A 687 -1.61 8.42 16.72
C HIS A 687 -0.31 8.65 15.93
N SER A 688 0.14 9.89 15.87
CA SER A 688 1.50 10.28 15.48
C SER A 688 2.30 10.69 16.73
N VAL A 689 3.62 10.58 16.68
CA VAL A 689 4.52 11.05 17.75
C VAL A 689 5.75 11.75 17.19
N GLN A 690 6.14 12.86 17.82
CA GLN A 690 7.34 13.63 17.51
C GLN A 690 8.09 13.98 18.80
N GLN A 691 9.40 13.79 18.84
CA GLN A 691 10.24 14.35 19.91
C GLN A 691 10.38 15.86 19.69
N VAL A 692 10.11 16.64 20.73
CA VAL A 692 10.19 18.10 20.75
C VAL A 692 10.95 18.59 21.98
N ASP A 693 11.21 19.89 22.07
CA ASP A 693 11.62 20.52 23.32
C ASP A 693 10.55 20.30 24.40
N GLY A 694 10.98 19.81 25.58
CA GLY A 694 10.12 19.54 26.72
C GLY A 694 9.46 18.15 26.76
N GLY A 695 9.52 17.34 25.70
CA GLY A 695 9.01 15.96 25.74
C GLY A 695 8.63 15.33 24.40
N LEU A 696 7.73 14.35 24.44
CA LEU A 696 7.17 13.65 23.29
C LEU A 696 5.79 14.19 22.99
N LEU A 697 5.64 14.89 21.86
CA LEU A 697 4.36 15.41 21.38
C LEU A 697 3.58 14.28 20.69
N ILE A 698 2.48 13.87 21.30
CA ILE A 698 1.52 12.87 20.80
C ILE A 698 0.39 13.61 20.08
N LEU A 699 0.26 13.36 18.78
CA LEU A 699 -0.65 14.08 17.90
C LEU A 699 -1.73 13.16 17.33
N GLY A 700 -3.00 13.52 17.58
CA GLY A 700 -4.16 12.78 17.11
C GLY A 700 -4.25 11.34 17.64
N GLY A 701 -5.00 10.52 16.92
CA GLY A 701 -5.36 9.15 17.32
C GLY A 701 -6.77 9.03 17.91
N GLY A 702 -7.24 7.79 18.07
CA GLY A 702 -8.59 7.46 18.53
C GLY A 702 -9.19 6.26 17.82
N ALA A 703 -10.45 5.92 18.12
CA ALA A 703 -11.18 4.78 17.57
C ALA A 703 -12.69 5.04 17.55
N THR A 704 -13.44 4.42 16.65
CA THR A 704 -14.93 4.39 16.68
C THR A 704 -15.52 3.53 17.79
N CYS A 705 -14.66 2.80 18.52
CA CYS A 705 -15.00 1.89 19.60
C CYS A 705 -16.20 0.99 19.24
N PHE A 706 -16.02 0.25 18.14
CA PHE A 706 -16.95 -0.73 17.60
C PHE A 706 -18.30 -0.14 17.17
N SER A 707 -19.29 -0.10 18.07
CA SER A 707 -20.61 0.49 17.86
C SER A 707 -21.02 1.44 18.98
N PHE A 708 -20.11 1.75 19.91
CA PHE A 708 -20.43 2.47 21.14
C PHE A 708 -20.38 4.00 20.94
N GLY A 709 -19.38 4.49 20.21
CA GLY A 709 -19.18 5.91 19.96
C GLY A 709 -17.71 6.20 19.71
N THR A 710 -17.38 7.29 19.02
CA THR A 710 -15.98 7.57 18.66
C THR A 710 -15.24 8.27 19.80
N THR A 711 -14.17 7.65 20.28
CA THR A 711 -13.18 8.24 21.18
C THR A 711 -12.11 8.93 20.32
N TRP A 712 -11.78 10.18 20.66
CA TRP A 712 -10.71 10.94 20.02
C TRP A 712 -9.68 11.37 21.06
N ASN A 713 -8.40 11.31 20.70
CA ASN A 713 -7.35 11.84 21.55
C ASN A 713 -7.39 13.38 21.52
N ARG A 714 -7.42 13.99 22.71
CA ARG A 714 -6.79 15.29 22.90
C ARG A 714 -5.29 15.08 22.67
N SER A 715 -4.66 15.94 21.87
CA SER A 715 -3.21 15.84 21.66
C SER A 715 -2.50 16.18 22.97
N CYS A 716 -1.37 15.54 23.28
CA CYS A 716 -0.69 15.71 24.57
C CYS A 716 0.83 15.69 24.45
N ILE A 717 1.52 16.08 25.51
CA ILE A 717 2.96 15.86 25.69
C ILE A 717 3.17 14.81 26.79
N LEU A 718 4.07 13.86 26.52
CA LEU A 718 4.61 12.93 27.52
C LEU A 718 6.02 13.38 27.91
N ASN A 719 6.29 13.58 29.20
CA ASN A 719 7.58 14.11 29.67
C ASN A 719 8.00 13.56 31.05
N ASP A 720 9.18 14.02 31.48
CA ASP A 720 9.82 13.67 32.76
C ASP A 720 9.54 14.70 33.88
N ALA A 721 8.64 15.66 33.67
CA ALA A 721 8.39 16.76 34.59
C ALA A 721 7.51 16.32 35.78
N SER A 722 7.67 16.97 36.94
CA SER A 722 6.74 16.78 38.06
C SER A 722 5.33 17.29 37.70
N PRO A 723 4.24 16.67 38.20
CA PRO A 723 2.89 17.17 38.01
C PRO A 723 2.75 18.65 38.40
N GLY A 724 2.29 19.49 37.46
CA GLY A 724 2.16 20.94 37.66
C GLY A 724 3.44 21.76 37.53
N ALA A 725 4.59 21.15 37.19
CA ALA A 725 5.88 21.84 37.01
C ALA A 725 6.31 21.94 35.52
N PHE A 726 5.37 21.78 34.58
CA PHE A 726 5.63 21.86 33.14
C PHE A 726 5.03 23.15 32.57
N ASP A 727 5.89 24.02 32.04
CA ASP A 727 5.61 25.42 31.67
C ASP A 727 5.70 25.67 30.14
N ILE A 728 5.88 24.61 29.34
CA ILE A 728 6.06 24.70 27.87
C ILE A 728 4.72 24.41 27.18
N GLU A 729 3.93 25.44 26.96
CA GLU A 729 2.62 25.33 26.30
C GLU A 729 2.74 25.10 24.79
N TRP A 730 2.29 23.95 24.31
CA TRP A 730 2.03 23.70 22.88
C TRP A 730 0.53 23.86 22.58
N ARG A 731 0.20 24.35 21.38
CA ARG A 731 -1.19 24.48 20.91
C ARG A 731 -1.33 24.35 19.40
N LEU A 732 -2.55 24.12 18.93
CA LEU A 732 -2.90 24.19 17.50
C LEU A 732 -2.97 25.66 17.06
N GLN A 733 -2.10 26.06 16.12
CA GLN A 733 -2.05 27.42 15.58
C GLN A 733 -2.91 27.59 14.33
N SER A 734 -2.95 26.58 13.45
CA SER A 734 -3.70 26.65 12.19
C SER A 734 -4.05 25.28 11.63
N THR A 735 -5.02 25.26 10.71
CA THR A 735 -5.34 24.12 9.84
C THR A 735 -5.44 24.65 8.42
N VAL A 736 -4.77 23.99 7.46
CA VAL A 736 -4.73 24.39 6.05
C VAL A 736 -5.15 23.20 5.19
N ASP A 737 -6.21 23.35 4.42
CA ASP A 737 -6.73 22.32 3.50
C ASP A 737 -5.87 22.19 2.24
N ALA A 738 -5.90 21.03 1.57
CA ALA A 738 -5.10 20.85 0.37
C ALA A 738 -5.68 21.60 -0.84
N GLY A 739 -4.83 22.36 -1.53
CA GLY A 739 -5.14 22.85 -2.87
C GLY A 739 -5.16 21.70 -3.87
N LYS A 740 -6.00 21.79 -4.90
CA LYS A 740 -5.91 20.86 -6.05
C LYS A 740 -4.58 21.08 -6.78
N PRO A 741 -3.87 20.02 -7.20
CA PRO A 741 -2.57 20.17 -7.84
C PRO A 741 -2.70 20.84 -9.20
N THR A 742 -1.80 21.78 -9.50
CA THR A 742 -1.67 22.36 -10.84
C THR A 742 -1.20 21.32 -11.86
N THR A 743 -1.23 21.67 -13.15
CA THR A 743 -0.63 20.85 -14.22
C THR A 743 0.84 20.55 -13.92
N ASP A 744 1.60 21.58 -13.53
CA ASP A 744 3.03 21.48 -13.24
C ASP A 744 3.29 20.60 -12.00
N GLN A 745 2.51 20.79 -10.92
CA GLN A 745 2.60 19.96 -9.71
C GLN A 745 2.17 18.50 -9.94
N SER A 746 1.31 18.25 -10.94
CA SER A 746 0.88 16.89 -11.31
C SER A 746 1.91 16.14 -12.15
N SER A 747 2.90 16.84 -12.72
CA SER A 747 4.01 16.24 -13.46
C SER A 747 5.02 15.60 -12.50
N ILE A 748 5.71 14.54 -12.96
CA ILE A 748 6.72 13.85 -12.16
C ILE A 748 8.00 14.68 -12.13
N TYR A 749 8.31 15.21 -10.97
CA TYR A 749 9.60 15.79 -10.64
C TYR A 749 10.63 14.69 -10.36
N VAL A 750 11.85 14.90 -10.83
CA VAL A 750 13.04 14.09 -10.54
C VAL A 750 14.09 15.03 -9.95
N GLU A 751 14.71 14.65 -8.85
CA GLU A 751 15.65 15.50 -8.12
C GLU A 751 17.04 15.35 -8.75
N SER A 752 17.39 16.31 -9.62
CA SER A 752 18.72 16.37 -10.21
C SER A 752 19.77 16.64 -9.13
N PRO A 753 20.83 15.83 -8.99
CA PRO A 753 21.76 15.93 -7.88
C PRO A 753 22.54 17.24 -7.90
N THR A 754 22.59 17.89 -6.74
CA THR A 754 23.43 19.08 -6.51
C THR A 754 24.68 18.73 -5.72
N SER A 755 25.57 17.94 -6.34
CA SER A 755 27.00 18.23 -6.21
C SER A 755 27.38 19.34 -7.21
N GLY A 756 28.63 19.83 -7.16
CA GLY A 756 29.20 20.47 -8.34
C GLY A 756 29.21 19.46 -9.49
N SER A 757 28.91 19.92 -10.71
CA SER A 757 28.41 19.14 -11.87
C SER A 757 26.93 18.74 -11.79
N THR A 758 26.13 19.43 -12.60
CA THR A 758 24.82 18.95 -13.06
C THR A 758 24.92 17.52 -13.61
N PRO A 759 23.87 16.68 -13.49
CA PRO A 759 23.74 15.57 -14.43
C PRO A 759 23.69 16.18 -15.82
N ASP A 760 24.63 15.82 -16.69
CA ASP A 760 24.65 16.36 -18.04
C ASP A 760 23.49 15.73 -18.84
N LEU A 761 22.34 16.40 -18.79
CA LEU A 761 21.35 16.42 -19.87
C LEU A 761 21.91 17.09 -21.14
N ARG A 762 23.19 17.45 -21.14
CA ARG A 762 23.95 17.56 -22.37
C ARG A 762 24.04 16.19 -23.01
N MET A 763 23.66 16.13 -24.28
CA MET A 763 24.15 15.12 -25.19
C MET A 763 25.68 14.98 -25.00
N PRO A 764 26.24 13.76 -24.88
CA PRO A 764 27.67 13.56 -24.67
C PRO A 764 28.54 14.27 -25.73
N PRO A 765 29.82 14.55 -25.44
CA PRO A 765 30.72 15.14 -26.42
C PRO A 765 30.76 14.29 -27.70
N PRO A 766 30.47 14.85 -28.88
CA PRO A 766 30.33 14.05 -30.09
C PRO A 766 31.68 13.49 -30.56
N VAL A 767 31.66 12.25 -31.05
CA VAL A 767 32.79 11.66 -31.75
C VAL A 767 32.85 12.27 -33.15
N ARG A 768 33.90 13.03 -33.46
CA ARG A 768 34.13 13.51 -34.82
C ARG A 768 34.23 12.33 -35.77
N ILE A 769 33.40 12.32 -36.81
CA ILE A 769 33.39 11.26 -37.83
C ILE A 769 34.74 11.21 -38.55
N GLN A 770 35.21 9.99 -38.84
CA GLN A 770 36.52 9.76 -39.43
C GLN A 770 36.65 10.44 -40.79
N ASP A 771 37.64 11.33 -40.91
CA ASP A 771 38.05 11.90 -42.18
C ASP A 771 38.93 10.93 -42.96
N ILE A 772 38.60 10.72 -44.23
CA ILE A 772 39.32 9.88 -45.18
C ILE A 772 39.62 10.71 -46.42
N ARG A 773 40.82 10.52 -47.00
CA ARG A 773 41.14 11.05 -48.33
C ARG A 773 40.84 9.95 -49.35
N ILE A 774 40.06 10.28 -50.38
CA ILE A 774 39.94 9.36 -51.52
C ILE A 774 41.29 9.28 -52.22
N SER A 775 41.74 8.05 -52.42
CA SER A 775 42.86 7.68 -53.29
C SER A 775 42.55 6.31 -53.88
N HIS A 776 43.09 6.02 -55.06
CA HIS A 776 42.96 4.69 -55.67
C HIS A 776 43.37 3.61 -54.66
N GLY A 777 42.40 2.74 -54.31
CA GLY A 777 42.55 1.71 -53.27
C GLY A 777 41.57 1.82 -52.09
N VAL A 778 40.81 2.91 -51.95
CA VAL A 778 39.72 2.98 -50.95
C VAL A 778 38.57 2.06 -51.34
N ASN A 779 38.40 0.95 -50.62
CA ASN A 779 37.22 0.09 -50.76
C ASN A 779 36.03 0.69 -49.99
N PHE A 780 35.11 1.35 -50.70
CA PHE A 780 33.91 1.94 -50.10
C PHE A 780 32.94 0.89 -49.54
N GLU A 781 32.83 -0.29 -50.16
CA GLU A 781 31.93 -1.36 -49.73
C GLU A 781 32.23 -1.83 -48.30
N GLN A 782 33.49 -1.81 -47.88
CA GLN A 782 33.91 -2.16 -46.52
C GLN A 782 33.32 -1.19 -45.45
N TYR A 783 33.13 0.09 -45.79
CA TYR A 783 32.47 1.06 -44.91
C TYR A 783 30.94 0.86 -44.89
N VAL A 784 30.35 0.50 -46.04
CA VAL A 784 28.93 0.11 -46.12
C VAL A 784 28.65 -1.15 -45.30
N ALA A 785 29.49 -2.17 -45.41
CA ALA A 785 29.36 -3.44 -44.69
C ALA A 785 29.61 -3.31 -43.18
N SER A 786 30.56 -2.49 -42.76
CA SER A 786 30.80 -2.19 -41.34
C SER A 786 29.82 -1.20 -40.72
N ALA A 787 28.92 -0.61 -41.52
CA ALA A 787 27.87 0.32 -41.10
C ALA A 787 28.35 1.53 -40.28
N ARG A 788 29.56 2.04 -40.59
CA ARG A 788 30.18 3.21 -39.92
C ARG A 788 30.16 4.45 -40.82
N PRO A 789 29.73 5.62 -40.33
CA PRO A 789 29.80 6.87 -41.09
C PRO A 789 31.27 7.30 -41.29
N VAL A 790 31.57 7.91 -42.43
CA VAL A 790 32.88 8.47 -42.78
C VAL A 790 32.73 9.74 -43.62
N ILE A 791 33.69 10.66 -43.52
CA ILE A 791 33.74 11.87 -44.36
C ILE A 791 34.90 11.72 -45.36
N LEU A 792 34.56 11.74 -46.65
CA LEU A 792 35.50 11.75 -47.75
C LEU A 792 35.83 13.21 -48.09
N ARG A 793 37.07 13.63 -47.84
CA ARG A 793 37.48 15.05 -47.90
C ARG A 793 38.02 15.49 -49.25
N ASN A 794 37.66 16.69 -49.67
CA ASN A 794 38.12 17.33 -50.92
C ASN A 794 37.91 16.46 -52.18
N CYS A 795 36.74 15.85 -52.30
CA CYS A 795 36.40 14.99 -53.42
C CYS A 795 36.18 15.80 -54.71
N GLN A 796 36.61 15.26 -55.84
CA GLN A 796 36.28 15.84 -57.16
C GLN A 796 34.83 15.48 -57.52
N ILE A 797 33.87 16.32 -57.09
CA ILE A 797 32.43 16.13 -57.33
C ILE A 797 31.90 16.88 -58.56
N GLY A 798 32.79 17.33 -59.46
CA GLY A 798 32.47 18.11 -60.66
C GLY A 798 32.60 19.63 -60.51
N SER A 799 32.22 20.36 -61.55
CA SER A 799 32.26 21.84 -61.64
C SER A 799 31.29 22.54 -60.68
N CYS A 800 30.29 21.82 -60.14
CA CYS A 800 29.20 22.36 -59.34
C CYS A 800 29.66 23.22 -58.16
N THR A 801 30.81 22.90 -57.55
CA THR A 801 31.40 23.63 -56.41
C THR A 801 31.76 25.09 -56.73
N THR A 802 32.03 25.40 -58.00
CA THR A 802 32.34 26.76 -58.49
C THR A 802 31.20 27.32 -59.35
N ALA A 803 30.52 26.48 -60.13
CA ALA A 803 29.49 26.92 -61.08
C ALA A 803 28.17 27.35 -60.41
N TRP A 804 27.76 26.73 -59.29
CA TRP A 804 26.41 26.87 -58.71
C TRP A 804 26.19 28.15 -57.90
N THR A 805 26.40 29.29 -58.58
CA THR A 805 25.99 30.64 -58.18
C THR A 805 24.48 30.84 -58.31
N ASN A 806 23.91 31.83 -57.61
CA ASN A 806 22.46 32.06 -57.65
C ASN A 806 21.96 32.46 -59.05
N SER A 807 22.75 33.21 -59.83
CA SER A 807 22.46 33.54 -61.23
C SER A 807 22.48 32.31 -62.13
N TYR A 808 23.52 31.48 -62.05
CA TYR A 808 23.61 30.23 -62.82
C TYR A 808 22.46 29.27 -62.51
N LEU A 809 22.15 29.04 -61.23
CA LEU A 809 21.05 28.18 -60.82
C LEU A 809 19.69 28.67 -61.36
N LYS A 810 19.42 29.98 -61.30
CA LYS A 810 18.21 30.59 -61.88
C LYS A 810 18.12 30.36 -63.40
N GLN A 811 19.25 30.42 -64.12
CA GLN A 811 19.32 30.17 -65.56
C GLN A 811 19.15 28.69 -65.90
N ALA A 812 19.88 27.80 -65.24
CA ALA A 812 19.93 26.36 -65.50
C ALA A 812 18.64 25.60 -65.13
N VAL A 813 17.91 26.08 -64.11
CA VAL A 813 16.66 25.46 -63.62
C VAL A 813 15.40 26.16 -64.15
N GLY A 814 15.53 27.43 -64.56
CA GLY A 814 14.44 28.30 -65.01
C GLY A 814 13.73 29.02 -63.85
N VAL A 815 13.70 30.35 -63.87
CA VAL A 815 13.16 31.18 -62.78
C VAL A 815 11.69 30.88 -62.44
N ASP A 816 10.85 30.65 -63.45
CA ASP A 816 9.41 30.40 -63.27
C ASP A 816 9.04 28.98 -62.85
N ARG A 817 10.00 28.04 -62.91
CA ARG A 817 9.77 26.63 -62.58
C ARG A 817 9.22 26.53 -61.15
N LYS A 818 8.01 25.97 -61.01
CA LYS A 818 7.42 25.75 -59.69
C LYS A 818 8.18 24.66 -58.94
N VAL A 819 8.54 24.93 -57.69
CA VAL A 819 9.21 23.99 -56.79
C VAL A 819 8.48 23.94 -55.45
N ALA A 820 8.50 22.75 -54.81
CA ALA A 820 7.98 22.56 -53.47
C ALA A 820 9.05 22.95 -52.43
N VAL A 821 8.64 23.74 -51.44
CA VAL A 821 9.53 24.31 -50.43
C VAL A 821 8.90 24.16 -49.05
N HIS A 822 9.68 23.76 -48.06
CA HIS A 822 9.31 23.91 -46.65
C HIS A 822 9.67 25.34 -46.23
N SER A 823 8.69 26.09 -45.72
CA SER A 823 8.86 27.46 -45.24
C SER A 823 8.54 27.51 -43.75
N SER A 824 9.52 27.90 -42.93
CA SER A 824 9.39 27.97 -41.48
C SER A 824 9.40 29.42 -40.99
N ARG A 825 8.85 29.66 -39.80
CA ARG A 825 9.04 30.93 -39.05
C ARG A 825 10.25 30.89 -38.11
N THR A 826 10.74 29.68 -37.82
CA THR A 826 11.86 29.40 -36.91
C THR A 826 12.98 28.68 -37.65
N GLU A 827 14.21 28.85 -37.19
CA GLU A 827 15.39 28.17 -37.76
C GLU A 827 15.34 26.65 -37.57
N ARG A 828 14.48 26.15 -36.68
CA ARG A 828 14.22 24.73 -36.47
C ARG A 828 12.89 24.35 -37.10
N MET A 829 12.90 23.36 -37.99
CA MET A 829 11.70 22.66 -38.44
C MET A 829 11.44 21.44 -37.55
N ASP A 830 10.16 21.17 -37.27
CA ASP A 830 9.68 20.08 -36.45
C ASP A 830 8.54 19.37 -37.18
N PHE A 831 8.74 18.08 -37.50
CA PHE A 831 7.79 17.29 -38.27
C PHE A 831 6.59 16.80 -37.45
N GLN A 832 6.77 16.60 -36.15
CA GLN A 832 5.71 16.16 -35.24
C GLN A 832 4.76 17.33 -34.94
N LYS A 833 5.31 18.50 -34.59
CA LYS A 833 4.56 19.74 -34.30
C LYS A 833 4.11 20.48 -35.57
N LYS A 834 4.67 20.15 -36.73
CA LYS A 834 4.37 20.74 -38.05
C LYS A 834 4.46 22.27 -38.05
N ASN A 835 5.56 22.80 -37.50
CA ASN A 835 5.78 24.24 -37.34
C ASN A 835 6.17 24.98 -38.65
N PHE A 836 6.21 24.26 -39.77
CA PHE A 836 6.54 24.76 -41.11
C PHE A 836 5.39 24.49 -42.10
N GLN A 837 5.39 25.23 -43.21
CA GLN A 837 4.38 25.15 -44.25
C GLN A 837 4.97 24.59 -45.56
N TYR A 838 4.16 23.81 -46.28
CA TYR A 838 4.48 23.41 -47.65
C TYR A 838 4.00 24.50 -48.61
N ILE A 839 4.93 25.20 -49.26
CA ILE A 839 4.61 26.22 -50.27
C ILE A 839 5.09 25.75 -51.65
N THR A 840 4.40 26.18 -52.70
CA THR A 840 4.81 25.96 -54.10
C THR A 840 5.04 27.31 -54.76
N GLN A 841 6.27 27.60 -55.15
CA GLN A 841 6.67 28.92 -55.66
C GLN A 841 7.66 28.83 -56.83
N PRO A 842 7.88 29.90 -57.61
CA PRO A 842 8.93 29.94 -58.63
C PRO A 842 10.31 29.69 -58.02
N PHE A 843 11.16 28.96 -58.73
CA PHE A 843 12.53 28.65 -58.29
C PHE A 843 13.39 29.91 -58.15
N GLY A 844 13.17 30.92 -59.00
CA GLY A 844 13.78 32.25 -58.86
C GLY A 844 13.46 32.87 -57.50
N THR A 845 12.17 32.99 -57.18
CA THR A 845 11.67 33.52 -55.90
C THR A 845 12.20 32.73 -54.70
N PHE A 846 12.28 31.40 -54.80
CA PHE A 846 12.88 30.56 -53.77
C PHE A 846 14.36 30.88 -53.53
N LEU A 847 15.17 31.03 -54.59
CA LEU A 847 16.58 31.42 -54.43
C LEU A 847 16.73 32.84 -53.89
N ASP A 848 15.86 33.77 -54.27
CA ASP A 848 15.82 35.12 -53.69
C ASP A 848 15.47 35.10 -52.19
N SER A 849 14.57 34.22 -51.75
CA SER A 849 14.27 33.98 -50.33
C SER A 849 15.47 33.39 -49.58
N VAL A 850 16.18 32.42 -50.17
CA VAL A 850 17.41 31.83 -49.60
C VAL A 850 18.50 32.90 -49.44
N GLU A 851 18.68 33.76 -50.43
CA GLU A 851 19.68 34.84 -50.44
C GLU A 851 19.35 35.96 -49.43
N ARG A 852 18.06 36.21 -49.16
CA ARG A 852 17.60 37.08 -48.07
C ARG A 852 17.68 36.46 -46.66
N GLY A 853 18.12 35.20 -46.53
CA GLY A 853 18.22 34.52 -45.23
C GLY A 853 16.87 34.08 -44.65
N GLU A 854 15.85 33.88 -45.49
CA GLU A 854 14.56 33.33 -45.10
C GLU A 854 14.68 31.84 -44.77
N LYS A 855 13.80 31.34 -43.89
CA LYS A 855 13.90 30.01 -43.28
C LYS A 855 13.25 28.96 -44.19
N VAL A 856 13.79 28.82 -45.39
CA VAL A 856 13.26 28.01 -46.50
C VAL A 856 14.18 26.85 -46.90
N TYR A 857 13.59 25.70 -47.24
CA TYR A 857 14.29 24.47 -47.63
C TYR A 857 13.63 23.81 -48.85
N LEU A 858 14.41 23.46 -49.87
CA LEU A 858 13.93 22.82 -51.10
C LEU A 858 13.51 21.37 -50.85
N ARG A 859 12.24 21.04 -51.12
CA ARG A 859 11.77 19.66 -51.24
C ARG A 859 11.85 19.24 -52.70
N ALA A 860 13.01 18.73 -53.12
CA ALA A 860 13.15 18.13 -54.45
C ALA A 860 12.20 16.92 -54.60
N LEU A 861 11.56 16.84 -55.77
CA LEU A 861 10.53 15.87 -56.13
C LEU A 861 10.64 15.61 -57.64
N SER A 862 10.25 14.40 -58.08
CA SER A 862 10.20 14.06 -59.51
C SER A 862 9.34 15.06 -60.27
N LYS A 863 9.89 15.63 -61.34
CA LYS A 863 9.24 16.58 -62.26
C LYS A 863 8.04 15.95 -62.96
N GLU A 864 8.12 14.66 -63.28
CA GLU A 864 7.07 13.91 -63.99
C GLU A 864 6.02 13.34 -63.05
N ALA A 865 6.45 12.73 -61.94
CA ALA A 865 5.55 11.97 -61.08
C ALA A 865 5.92 12.09 -59.58
N PRO A 866 5.71 13.26 -58.94
CA PRO A 866 6.10 13.55 -57.55
C PRO A 866 5.65 12.53 -56.47
N ASN A 867 4.60 11.76 -56.76
CA ASN A 867 3.96 10.79 -55.87
C ASN A 867 4.21 9.33 -56.26
N ASN A 868 4.96 9.04 -57.33
CA ASN A 868 5.20 7.68 -57.83
C ASN A 868 6.65 7.40 -58.27
N LYS A 869 7.42 8.41 -58.69
CA LYS A 869 8.85 8.30 -59.00
C LYS A 869 9.68 8.96 -57.88
N PRO A 870 10.80 8.36 -57.43
CA PRO A 870 11.81 9.09 -56.66
C PRO A 870 12.38 10.25 -57.49
N THR A 871 12.95 11.24 -56.82
CA THR A 871 13.63 12.36 -57.51
C THR A 871 15.05 11.98 -57.92
N SER A 872 15.44 12.37 -59.13
CA SER A 872 16.77 12.11 -59.71
C SER A 872 17.33 13.41 -60.25
N LEU A 873 18.61 13.70 -59.99
CA LEU A 873 19.26 14.92 -60.45
C LEU A 873 19.33 14.95 -61.98
N THR A 874 19.53 13.79 -62.61
CA THR A 874 19.60 13.64 -64.07
C THR A 874 18.25 13.83 -64.76
N GLU A 875 17.15 13.29 -64.21
CA GLU A 875 15.81 13.48 -64.76
C GLU A 875 15.23 14.87 -64.44
N ASP A 876 15.40 15.33 -63.20
CA ASP A 876 14.72 16.52 -62.69
C ASP A 876 15.50 17.81 -62.94
N PHE A 877 16.83 17.75 -62.96
CA PHE A 877 17.71 18.92 -63.10
C PHE A 877 18.88 18.66 -64.09
N PRO A 878 18.61 18.18 -65.32
CA PRO A 878 19.64 17.67 -66.25
C PRO A 878 20.78 18.65 -66.55
N VAL A 879 20.52 19.97 -66.58
CA VAL A 879 21.57 20.97 -66.78
C VAL A 879 22.57 20.98 -65.62
N LEU A 880 22.07 20.88 -64.37
CA LEU A 880 22.90 20.81 -63.17
C LEU A 880 23.58 19.44 -63.02
N ALA A 881 22.95 18.37 -63.52
CA ALA A 881 23.55 17.03 -63.48
C ALA A 881 24.85 16.94 -64.29
N ASN A 882 25.03 17.75 -65.33
CA ASN A 882 26.30 17.84 -66.06
C ASN A 882 27.44 18.46 -65.23
N ASP A 883 27.12 19.22 -64.18
CA ASP A 883 28.11 19.84 -63.29
C ASP A 883 28.54 18.93 -62.13
N PHE A 884 27.84 17.82 -61.89
CA PHE A 884 27.98 17.01 -60.68
C PHE A 884 28.18 15.53 -61.01
N HIS A 885 29.23 14.93 -60.45
CA HIS A 885 29.45 13.49 -60.47
C HIS A 885 29.95 13.00 -59.10
N LEU A 886 29.77 11.72 -58.81
CA LEU A 886 30.51 11.07 -57.73
C LEU A 886 31.92 10.68 -58.24
N PRO A 887 32.93 10.54 -57.36
CA PRO A 887 34.20 9.88 -57.68
C PRO A 887 33.98 8.39 -58.05
N ASP A 888 34.86 7.84 -58.90
CA ASP A 888 34.77 6.44 -59.37
C ASP A 888 34.92 5.42 -58.22
N GLU A 889 35.64 5.78 -57.15
CA GLU A 889 35.72 4.99 -55.92
C GLU A 889 34.34 4.79 -55.24
N LEU A 890 33.29 5.52 -55.64
CA LEU A 890 31.90 5.38 -55.18
C LEU A 890 30.97 4.70 -56.19
N HIS A 891 31.48 3.97 -57.20
CA HIS A 891 30.66 3.26 -58.19
C HIS A 891 29.51 2.42 -57.57
N TYR A 892 29.75 1.74 -56.43
CA TYR A 892 28.72 1.01 -55.67
C TYR A 892 27.46 1.84 -55.37
N VAL A 893 27.62 3.13 -55.07
CA VAL A 893 26.51 4.07 -54.82
C VAL A 893 25.70 4.31 -56.10
N ASN A 894 26.38 4.47 -57.24
CA ASN A 894 25.73 4.68 -58.54
C ASN A 894 24.97 3.43 -59.00
N GLU A 895 25.58 2.25 -58.88
CA GLU A 895 24.97 0.97 -59.28
C GLU A 895 23.74 0.62 -58.45
N ASN A 896 23.73 0.97 -57.16
CA ASN A 896 22.64 0.68 -56.23
C ASN A 896 21.70 1.88 -55.98
N ALA A 897 21.81 2.94 -56.78
CA ALA A 897 21.10 4.20 -56.58
C ALA A 897 19.56 4.04 -56.58
N HIS A 898 18.90 4.74 -55.65
CA HIS A 898 17.44 4.82 -55.54
C HIS A 898 16.91 6.23 -55.84
N SER A 899 17.60 7.27 -55.35
CA SER A 899 17.22 8.67 -55.58
C SER A 899 18.42 9.59 -55.39
N SER A 900 18.41 10.77 -56.00
CA SER A 900 19.46 11.79 -55.78
C SER A 900 18.89 13.21 -55.56
N PRO A 901 18.19 13.48 -54.43
CA PRO A 901 17.53 14.76 -54.20
C PRO A 901 18.52 15.93 -54.07
N LEU A 902 18.34 16.95 -54.90
CA LEU A 902 18.97 18.26 -54.75
C LEU A 902 18.48 18.95 -53.46
N ARG A 903 19.40 19.34 -52.57
CA ARG A 903 19.10 20.03 -51.31
C ARG A 903 19.64 21.45 -51.37
N ILE A 904 18.76 22.45 -51.29
CA ILE A 904 19.09 23.87 -51.16
C ILE A 904 18.36 24.41 -49.93
N SER A 905 19.04 25.18 -49.08
CA SER A 905 18.42 25.84 -47.93
C SER A 905 18.99 27.22 -47.65
N GLY A 906 18.15 28.08 -47.07
CA GLY A 906 18.58 29.21 -46.26
C GLY A 906 19.04 28.75 -44.86
N PRO A 907 19.09 29.65 -43.86
CA PRO A 907 19.44 29.32 -42.47
C PRO A 907 18.28 28.59 -41.76
N VAL A 908 18.09 27.31 -42.06
CA VAL A 908 17.06 26.45 -41.46
C VAL A 908 17.54 25.00 -41.34
N ASN A 909 17.31 24.40 -40.17
CA ASN A 909 17.70 23.05 -39.80
C ASN A 909 16.61 22.04 -40.19
N MET A 910 17.05 20.84 -40.58
CA MET A 910 16.15 19.69 -40.69
C MET A 910 15.80 19.14 -39.29
N TRP A 911 14.60 18.56 -39.15
CA TRP A 911 14.23 17.81 -37.95
C TRP A 911 15.13 16.56 -37.77
N LEU A 912 15.17 16.01 -36.55
CA LEU A 912 15.86 14.76 -36.26
C LEU A 912 15.07 13.59 -36.87
N HIS A 913 15.72 12.74 -37.67
CA HIS A 913 15.08 11.61 -38.38
C HIS A 913 16.08 10.49 -38.64
N TYR A 914 15.60 9.29 -38.99
CA TYR A 914 16.42 8.27 -39.65
C TYR A 914 15.88 8.02 -41.07
N ASP A 915 16.78 7.66 -41.96
CA ASP A 915 16.44 7.16 -43.29
C ASP A 915 16.65 5.63 -43.32
N VAL A 916 15.82 4.89 -44.05
CA VAL A 916 15.89 3.41 -44.07
C VAL A 916 16.94 2.90 -45.07
N MET A 917 17.25 3.71 -46.09
CA MET A 917 18.33 3.45 -47.04
C MET A 917 19.62 4.19 -46.65
N ALA A 918 20.75 3.58 -47.02
CA ALA A 918 22.06 4.22 -46.94
C ALA A 918 22.12 5.43 -47.89
N ASN A 919 22.90 6.47 -47.54
CA ASN A 919 23.06 7.63 -48.42
C ASN A 919 24.43 8.30 -48.33
N VAL A 920 24.81 9.05 -49.38
CA VAL A 920 25.99 9.92 -49.41
C VAL A 920 25.60 11.38 -49.66
N LEU A 921 25.89 12.24 -48.69
CA LEU A 921 25.59 13.66 -48.73
C LEU A 921 26.81 14.45 -49.22
N CYS A 922 26.75 14.89 -50.47
CA CYS A 922 27.81 15.64 -51.16
C CYS A 922 27.58 17.15 -50.99
N GLN A 923 28.44 17.83 -50.24
CA GLN A 923 28.32 19.26 -49.96
C GLN A 923 28.92 20.08 -51.11
N VAL A 924 28.10 20.90 -51.79
CA VAL A 924 28.49 21.60 -53.02
C VAL A 924 28.85 23.07 -52.77
N ARG A 925 28.04 23.81 -52.00
CA ARG A 925 28.27 25.23 -51.73
C ARG A 925 27.81 25.61 -50.33
N GLY A 926 28.58 26.47 -49.66
CA GLY A 926 28.39 26.77 -48.23
C GLY A 926 28.83 25.61 -47.34
N ARG A 927 28.65 25.75 -46.03
CA ARG A 927 29.01 24.74 -45.02
C ARG A 927 27.78 24.13 -44.35
N LYS A 928 27.97 22.98 -43.72
CA LYS A 928 26.91 22.25 -43.00
C LYS A 928 27.48 21.51 -41.79
N HIS A 929 26.78 21.59 -40.67
CA HIS A 929 27.03 20.83 -39.45
C HIS A 929 25.93 19.77 -39.32
N LEU A 930 26.31 18.51 -39.08
CA LEU A 930 25.40 17.40 -38.84
C LEU A 930 25.73 16.68 -37.53
N TYR A 931 24.67 16.26 -36.83
CA TYR A 931 24.73 15.24 -35.79
C TYR A 931 24.18 13.93 -36.32
N LEU A 932 24.85 12.84 -35.98
CA LEU A 932 24.53 11.46 -36.35
C LEU A 932 24.56 10.59 -35.09
N PHE A 933 23.71 9.58 -35.01
CA PHE A 933 23.60 8.64 -33.89
C PHE A 933 23.39 7.21 -34.42
N PRO A 934 24.05 6.20 -33.84
CA PRO A 934 23.87 4.81 -34.24
C PRO A 934 22.43 4.32 -33.95
N PRO A 935 21.94 3.28 -34.67
CA PRO A 935 20.58 2.75 -34.49
C PRO A 935 20.24 2.27 -33.07
N SER A 936 21.25 2.00 -32.22
CA SER A 936 21.10 1.70 -30.80
C SER A 936 20.39 2.81 -30.01
N ASP A 937 20.51 4.05 -30.46
CA ASP A 937 20.14 5.24 -29.70
C ASP A 937 18.69 5.68 -29.96
N VAL A 938 17.99 5.03 -30.89
CA VAL A 938 16.63 5.41 -31.31
C VAL A 938 15.63 5.46 -30.15
N THR A 939 15.79 4.60 -29.14
CA THR A 939 14.95 4.60 -27.92
C THR A 939 15.28 5.75 -26.96
N GLN A 940 16.48 6.34 -27.07
CA GLN A 940 16.93 7.46 -26.25
C GLN A 940 16.53 8.82 -26.85
N LEU A 941 16.35 8.88 -28.17
CA LEU A 941 16.18 10.13 -28.94
C LEU A 941 14.71 10.57 -29.12
N GLY A 942 13.78 10.07 -28.31
CA GLY A 942 12.39 10.58 -28.26
C GLY A 942 11.55 10.30 -29.51
N PHE A 943 11.70 9.11 -30.12
CA PHE A 943 10.86 8.67 -31.23
C PHE A 943 9.54 8.08 -30.73
N GLU A 944 8.42 8.59 -31.25
CA GLU A 944 7.09 8.02 -31.01
C GLU A 944 6.93 6.65 -31.70
N PRO A 945 6.10 5.72 -31.17
CA PRO A 945 5.96 4.37 -31.71
C PRO A 945 5.60 4.30 -33.21
N GLY A 946 6.59 3.91 -34.02
CA GLY A 946 6.43 3.80 -35.47
C GLY A 946 6.50 5.13 -36.23
N ALA A 947 7.11 6.17 -35.65
CA ALA A 947 7.51 7.40 -36.32
C ALA A 947 8.97 7.32 -36.83
N SER A 948 9.27 8.03 -37.91
CA SER A 948 10.62 8.16 -38.49
C SER A 948 11.31 9.50 -38.17
N SER A 949 10.69 10.33 -37.31
CA SER A 949 11.19 11.66 -36.93
C SER A 949 10.90 11.98 -35.46
N SER A 950 11.81 12.71 -34.83
CA SER A 950 11.75 13.13 -33.43
C SER A 950 11.63 14.67 -33.29
N SER A 951 11.02 15.10 -32.19
CA SER A 951 10.94 16.51 -31.73
C SER A 951 12.25 17.03 -31.11
N VAL A 952 13.23 16.17 -30.86
CA VAL A 952 14.42 16.50 -30.07
C VAL A 952 15.40 17.35 -30.86
N ASP A 953 15.73 18.52 -30.32
CA ASP A 953 16.73 19.44 -30.86
C ASP A 953 18.09 19.16 -30.22
N VAL A 954 18.99 18.54 -30.99
CA VAL A 954 20.35 18.21 -30.53
C VAL A 954 21.38 19.33 -30.79
N PHE A 955 20.97 20.45 -31.40
CA PHE A 955 21.85 21.60 -31.66
C PHE A 955 21.89 22.62 -30.51
N THR A 956 21.02 22.53 -29.49
CA THR A 956 21.22 23.25 -28.22
C THR A 956 21.88 22.29 -27.22
N PRO A 957 23.14 22.53 -26.80
CA PRO A 957 23.87 21.58 -25.95
C PRO A 957 23.22 21.25 -24.60
N ALA A 958 22.33 22.10 -24.08
CA ALA A 958 21.59 21.86 -22.84
C ALA A 958 20.13 22.31 -22.97
N SER A 959 19.33 21.57 -23.74
CA SER A 959 17.90 21.89 -23.91
C SER A 959 17.06 21.26 -22.79
N PRO A 960 16.17 22.01 -22.10
CA PRO A 960 15.21 21.44 -21.15
C PRO A 960 14.11 20.59 -21.81
N THR A 961 14.12 20.47 -23.15
CA THR A 961 13.27 19.55 -23.91
C THR A 961 14.00 18.28 -24.36
N HIS A 962 15.24 18.06 -23.93
CA HIS A 962 15.91 16.77 -24.14
C HIS A 962 15.19 15.64 -23.38
N PRO A 963 15.09 14.44 -23.96
CA PRO A 963 14.63 13.25 -23.24
C PRO A 963 15.68 12.84 -22.20
N PRO A 964 15.29 12.20 -21.08
CA PRO A 964 16.25 11.72 -20.08
C PRO A 964 17.32 10.77 -20.64
N GLY A 965 17.02 10.06 -21.73
CA GLY A 965 17.97 9.20 -22.43
C GLY A 965 19.10 9.91 -23.18
N ILE A 966 19.06 11.23 -23.36
CA ILE A 966 20.03 11.97 -24.20
C ILE A 966 21.49 11.76 -23.76
N SER A 967 21.71 11.62 -22.45
CA SER A 967 23.01 11.37 -21.81
C SER A 967 23.56 9.96 -22.07
N HIS A 968 22.72 9.04 -22.55
CA HIS A 968 23.04 7.67 -22.92
C HIS A 968 23.12 7.46 -24.44
N THR A 969 23.29 8.54 -25.21
CA THR A 969 23.51 8.49 -26.66
C THR A 969 25.00 8.49 -27.00
N HIS A 970 25.31 8.08 -28.23
CA HIS A 970 26.64 7.99 -28.82
C HIS A 970 26.72 8.96 -30.01
N PRO A 971 26.63 10.28 -29.76
CA PRO A 971 26.60 11.29 -30.81
C PRO A 971 27.89 11.31 -31.62
N HIS A 972 27.72 11.53 -32.93
CA HIS A 972 28.79 11.68 -33.91
C HIS A 972 28.61 13.02 -34.64
N GLU A 973 29.69 13.77 -34.86
CA GLU A 973 29.68 15.10 -35.50
C GLU A 973 30.33 15.06 -36.88
N ALA A 974 29.69 15.72 -37.85
CA ALA A 974 30.29 16.03 -39.16
C ALA A 974 30.17 17.52 -39.49
N LEU A 975 31.30 18.15 -39.82
CA LEU A 975 31.38 19.48 -40.43
C LEU A 975 31.83 19.31 -41.88
N LEU A 976 30.99 19.71 -42.84
CA LEU A 976 31.21 19.54 -44.28
C LEU A 976 31.47 20.87 -44.98
N GLU A 977 32.49 20.88 -45.83
CA GLU A 977 32.88 21.99 -46.71
C GLU A 977 32.56 21.68 -48.19
N PRO A 978 32.60 22.66 -49.10
CA PRO A 978 32.46 22.42 -50.54
C PRO A 978 33.46 21.38 -51.07
N GLY A 979 32.95 20.27 -51.63
CA GLY A 979 33.74 19.12 -52.09
C GLY A 979 33.77 17.93 -51.12
N ASP A 980 33.23 18.05 -49.90
CA ASP A 980 33.17 16.92 -48.97
C ASP A 980 31.95 16.02 -49.21
N ILE A 981 32.11 14.71 -49.00
CA ILE A 981 31.05 13.70 -49.06
C ILE A 981 30.95 12.99 -47.71
N LEU A 982 29.79 13.03 -47.06
CA LEU A 982 29.50 12.24 -45.86
C LEU A 982 28.74 10.97 -46.22
N PHE A 983 29.26 9.81 -45.83
CA PHE A 983 28.49 8.56 -45.83
C PHE A 983 27.63 8.45 -44.56
N ILE A 984 26.33 8.22 -44.76
CA ILE A 984 25.33 7.96 -43.71
C ILE A 984 24.85 6.50 -43.89
N PRO A 985 25.18 5.58 -42.96
CA PRO A 985 24.71 4.20 -43.02
C PRO A 985 23.19 4.11 -42.72
N PRO A 986 22.51 3.01 -43.10
CA PRO A 986 21.06 2.90 -42.96
C PRO A 986 20.63 2.94 -41.49
N MET A 987 19.44 3.50 -41.23
CA MET A 987 18.83 3.63 -39.90
C MET A 987 19.61 4.48 -38.89
N TRP A 988 20.73 5.11 -39.26
CA TRP A 988 21.38 6.12 -38.43
C TRP A 988 20.48 7.35 -38.28
N VAL A 989 20.16 7.70 -37.04
CA VAL A 989 19.39 8.91 -36.72
C VAL A 989 20.31 10.11 -36.94
N HIS A 990 19.84 11.13 -37.66
CA HIS A 990 20.65 12.29 -37.98
C HIS A 990 19.83 13.58 -38.19
N THR A 991 20.53 14.71 -38.20
CA THR A 991 20.00 16.05 -38.49
C THR A 991 21.09 16.93 -39.10
N ALA A 992 20.71 18.05 -39.71
CA ALA A 992 21.62 18.98 -40.37
C ALA A 992 21.22 20.43 -40.11
N ALA A 993 22.21 21.25 -39.76
CA ALA A 993 22.16 22.71 -39.64
C ALA A 993 23.13 23.36 -40.65
N PRO A 994 22.67 24.29 -41.51
CA PRO A 994 23.56 25.06 -42.38
C PRO A 994 24.30 26.13 -41.55
N THR A 995 25.63 26.18 -41.65
CA THR A 995 26.47 27.16 -40.94
C THR A 995 26.84 28.38 -41.80
N THR A 996 26.27 28.47 -43.00
CA THR A 996 26.33 29.63 -43.91
C THR A 996 24.91 30.00 -44.35
N ALA A 997 24.67 31.28 -44.66
CA ALA A 997 23.34 31.80 -45.02
C ALA A 997 22.66 31.08 -46.22
N THR A 998 23.46 30.45 -47.07
CA THR A 998 23.01 29.49 -48.09
C THR A 998 23.80 28.20 -47.94
N SER A 999 23.14 27.05 -48.11
CA SER A 999 23.80 25.74 -48.20
C SER A 999 23.20 24.93 -49.36
N ILE A 1000 24.05 24.32 -50.17
CA ILE A 1000 23.66 23.50 -51.33
C ILE A 1000 24.41 22.17 -51.28
N ALA A 1001 23.68 21.07 -51.49
CA ALA A 1001 24.21 19.72 -51.54
C ALA A 1001 23.38 18.83 -52.48
N VAL A 1002 23.98 17.75 -52.95
CA VAL A 1002 23.26 16.61 -53.53
C VAL A 1002 23.33 15.49 -52.49
N ASN A 1003 22.19 14.90 -52.13
CA ASN A 1003 22.21 13.64 -51.38
C ASN A 1003 21.89 12.48 -52.33
N VAL A 1004 22.61 11.37 -52.28
CA VAL A 1004 22.38 10.19 -53.12
C VAL A 1004 22.05 8.99 -52.23
N PHE A 1005 20.82 8.49 -52.33
CA PHE A 1005 20.32 7.34 -51.59
C PHE A 1005 20.53 6.07 -52.40
N PHE A 1006 20.99 5.00 -51.76
CA PHE A 1006 21.27 3.72 -52.41
C PHE A 1006 20.86 2.54 -51.52
N LYS A 1007 20.61 1.39 -52.16
CA LYS A 1007 20.23 0.15 -51.48
C LYS A 1007 21.47 -0.64 -51.08
N ASN A 1008 21.49 -1.14 -49.86
CA ASN A 1008 22.59 -1.94 -49.31
C ASN A 1008 22.10 -3.23 -48.62
N LEU A 1009 20.80 -3.54 -48.71
CA LEU A 1009 20.19 -4.77 -48.22
C LEU A 1009 19.61 -5.59 -49.39
N PRO A 1010 19.48 -6.92 -49.26
CA PRO A 1010 18.79 -7.74 -50.25
C PRO A 1010 17.37 -7.24 -50.53
N ALA A 1011 16.89 -7.39 -51.77
CA ALA A 1011 15.61 -6.84 -52.22
C ALA A 1011 14.38 -7.28 -51.38
N HIS A 1012 14.46 -8.45 -50.71
CA HIS A 1012 13.40 -8.96 -49.83
C HIS A 1012 13.40 -8.36 -48.40
N GLY A 1013 14.44 -7.60 -48.04
CA GLY A 1013 14.54 -6.86 -46.78
C GLY A 1013 13.71 -5.58 -46.76
N TYR A 1014 13.60 -4.88 -47.89
CA TYR A 1014 12.76 -3.69 -48.06
C TYR A 1014 11.28 -4.07 -48.24
N ALA A 1015 10.36 -3.24 -47.74
CA ALA A 1015 8.93 -3.54 -47.79
C ALA A 1015 8.34 -3.44 -49.22
N ALA A 1016 7.66 -4.50 -49.67
CA ALA A 1016 7.06 -4.57 -51.00
C ALA A 1016 5.96 -3.50 -51.21
N GLY A 1017 5.97 -2.85 -52.37
CA GLY A 1017 5.03 -1.79 -52.77
C GLY A 1017 5.75 -0.50 -53.14
N ARG A 1018 5.04 0.63 -53.11
CA ARG A 1018 5.65 1.95 -53.36
C ARG A 1018 6.46 2.42 -52.14
N ASP A 1019 7.70 2.81 -52.39
CA ASP A 1019 8.46 3.76 -51.58
C ASP A 1019 9.10 4.75 -52.56
N VAL A 1020 8.81 6.03 -52.37
CA VAL A 1020 9.19 7.15 -53.24
C VAL A 1020 10.29 8.02 -52.59
N TYR A 1021 10.51 7.82 -51.29
CA TYR A 1021 11.41 8.65 -50.47
C TYR A 1021 12.53 7.84 -49.80
N GLY A 1022 12.55 6.51 -49.93
CA GLY A 1022 13.56 5.63 -49.34
C GLY A 1022 13.39 5.36 -47.85
N ASN A 1023 12.25 5.76 -47.29
CA ASN A 1023 12.00 5.88 -45.85
C ASN A 1023 10.80 5.05 -45.36
N ARG A 1024 10.44 3.99 -46.09
CA ARG A 1024 9.48 3.00 -45.61
C ARG A 1024 10.18 1.90 -44.82
N ASP A 1025 9.65 1.60 -43.64
CA ASP A 1025 10.16 0.56 -42.73
C ASP A 1025 10.49 -0.77 -43.44
N LEU A 1026 11.52 -1.46 -42.94
CA LEU A 1026 11.91 -2.79 -43.46
C LEU A 1026 10.77 -3.81 -43.35
N ALA A 1027 10.73 -4.75 -44.31
CA ALA A 1027 9.64 -5.71 -44.46
C ALA A 1027 9.40 -6.59 -43.23
N ALA A 1028 10.45 -6.84 -42.43
CA ALA A 1028 10.33 -7.56 -41.16
C ALA A 1028 9.53 -6.78 -40.12
N TYR A 1029 9.76 -5.46 -39.98
CA TYR A 1029 9.05 -4.61 -39.04
C TYR A 1029 7.60 -4.37 -39.47
N GLU A 1030 7.32 -4.17 -40.77
CA GLU A 1030 5.93 -4.10 -41.26
C GLU A 1030 5.13 -5.40 -41.01
N ARG A 1031 5.78 -6.57 -41.08
CA ARG A 1031 5.14 -7.84 -40.69
C ARG A 1031 4.93 -7.87 -39.18
N GLY A 1032 5.97 -7.60 -38.39
CA GLY A 1032 5.91 -7.55 -36.92
C GLY A 1032 4.80 -6.64 -36.37
N ARG A 1033 4.58 -5.45 -36.94
CA ARG A 1033 3.45 -4.57 -36.56
C ARG A 1033 2.08 -5.24 -36.81
N LYS A 1034 1.94 -6.02 -37.88
CA LYS A 1034 0.73 -6.79 -38.21
C LYS A 1034 0.61 -8.07 -37.37
N ASP A 1035 1.71 -8.61 -36.84
CA ASP A 1035 1.75 -9.73 -35.89
C ASP A 1035 1.35 -9.25 -34.48
N VAL A 1036 1.89 -8.13 -33.99
CA VAL A 1036 1.46 -7.47 -32.73
C VAL A 1036 -0.04 -7.17 -32.76
N GLY A 1037 -0.53 -6.57 -33.85
CA GLY A 1037 -1.96 -6.35 -34.06
C GLY A 1037 -2.81 -7.62 -34.25
N ARG A 1038 -2.21 -8.81 -34.35
CA ARG A 1038 -2.90 -10.11 -34.26
C ARG A 1038 -2.82 -10.67 -32.84
N ILE A 1039 -1.68 -10.54 -32.16
CA ILE A 1039 -1.48 -10.95 -30.77
C ILE A 1039 -2.47 -10.23 -29.85
N VAL A 1040 -2.58 -8.90 -29.92
CA VAL A 1040 -3.54 -8.12 -29.09
C VAL A 1040 -4.98 -8.64 -29.21
N ARG A 1041 -5.41 -8.98 -30.43
CA ARG A 1041 -6.76 -9.51 -30.70
C ARG A 1041 -7.04 -10.88 -30.07
N LEU A 1042 -6.03 -11.66 -29.71
CA LEU A 1042 -6.22 -12.92 -28.98
C LEU A 1042 -6.64 -12.69 -27.50
N PHE A 1043 -6.40 -11.50 -26.96
CA PHE A 1043 -6.71 -11.16 -25.56
C PHE A 1043 -8.00 -10.33 -25.41
N GLU A 1044 -8.65 -9.90 -26.50
CA GLU A 1044 -9.89 -9.10 -26.48
C GLU A 1044 -11.09 -9.81 -25.81
N ALA A 1045 -11.05 -11.14 -25.69
CA ALA A 1045 -12.08 -11.94 -25.00
C ALA A 1045 -11.85 -12.06 -23.48
N LEU A 1046 -10.77 -11.49 -22.93
CA LEU A 1046 -10.42 -11.54 -21.51
C LEU A 1046 -10.80 -10.22 -20.80
N PRO A 1047 -10.98 -10.23 -19.47
CA PRO A 1047 -11.04 -9.02 -18.66
C PRO A 1047 -9.83 -8.09 -18.93
N ALA A 1048 -10.07 -6.77 -18.98
CA ALA A 1048 -9.09 -5.80 -19.48
C ALA A 1048 -7.79 -5.72 -18.65
N ASP A 1049 -7.89 -5.99 -17.35
CA ASP A 1049 -6.77 -6.14 -16.41
C ASP A 1049 -5.93 -7.40 -16.71
N VAL A 1050 -6.59 -8.53 -16.98
CA VAL A 1050 -5.94 -9.80 -17.35
C VAL A 1050 -5.30 -9.69 -18.74
N ALA A 1051 -5.99 -9.06 -19.70
CA ALA A 1051 -5.48 -8.79 -21.03
C ALA A 1051 -4.24 -7.88 -20.99
N GLY A 1052 -4.29 -6.78 -20.22
CA GLY A 1052 -3.16 -5.89 -20.00
C GLY A 1052 -1.94 -6.61 -19.42
N PHE A 1053 -2.12 -7.34 -18.32
CA PHE A 1053 -1.05 -8.10 -17.65
C PHE A 1053 -0.28 -9.04 -18.59
N TYR A 1054 -0.99 -9.84 -19.41
CA TYR A 1054 -0.31 -10.75 -20.33
C TYR A 1054 0.32 -10.06 -21.54
N LEU A 1055 -0.27 -8.97 -22.05
CA LEU A 1055 0.29 -8.20 -23.14
C LEU A 1055 1.55 -7.42 -22.72
N GLU A 1056 1.59 -6.88 -21.50
CA GLU A 1056 2.78 -6.25 -20.92
C GLU A 1056 3.93 -7.27 -20.78
N ARG A 1057 3.65 -8.47 -20.27
CA ARG A 1057 4.65 -9.55 -20.17
C ARG A 1057 5.21 -9.97 -21.53
N LEU A 1058 4.36 -10.14 -22.54
CA LEU A 1058 4.82 -10.42 -23.92
C LEU A 1058 5.66 -9.26 -24.47
N GLY A 1059 5.30 -8.01 -24.16
CA GLY A 1059 6.12 -6.84 -24.48
C GLY A 1059 7.51 -6.89 -23.85
N MET A 1060 7.61 -7.24 -22.56
CA MET A 1060 8.89 -7.39 -21.87
C MET A 1060 9.78 -8.47 -22.51
N GLU A 1061 9.22 -9.64 -22.82
CA GLU A 1061 9.95 -10.72 -23.51
C GLU A 1061 10.48 -10.30 -24.90
N MET A 1062 9.70 -9.50 -25.64
CA MET A 1062 10.13 -8.98 -26.94
C MET A 1062 11.24 -7.93 -26.81
N VAL A 1063 11.19 -7.08 -25.78
CA VAL A 1063 12.25 -6.10 -25.47
C VAL A 1063 13.55 -6.79 -25.03
N GLU A 1064 13.47 -7.84 -24.22
CA GLU A 1064 14.62 -8.64 -23.79
C GLU A 1064 15.31 -9.30 -24.99
N LYS A 1065 14.54 -10.04 -25.81
CA LYS A 1065 15.05 -10.71 -27.02
C LYS A 1065 15.64 -9.71 -28.01
N GLY A 1066 14.99 -8.55 -28.21
CA GLY A 1066 15.52 -7.46 -29.06
C GLY A 1066 16.84 -6.89 -28.56
N ARG A 1067 16.98 -6.63 -27.25
CA ARG A 1067 18.24 -6.16 -26.64
C ARG A 1067 19.37 -7.19 -26.77
N GLY A 1068 19.06 -8.49 -26.71
CA GLY A 1068 20.02 -9.56 -26.98
C GLY A 1068 20.59 -9.51 -28.39
N MET A 1069 19.72 -9.36 -29.41
CA MET A 1069 20.15 -9.25 -30.81
C MET A 1069 21.07 -8.05 -31.05
N SER A 1070 20.74 -6.87 -30.51
CA SER A 1070 21.58 -5.66 -30.68
C SER A 1070 22.97 -5.82 -30.07
N ARG A 1071 23.09 -6.46 -28.90
CA ARG A 1071 24.40 -6.69 -28.25
C ARG A 1071 25.29 -7.63 -29.06
N SER A 1072 24.72 -8.74 -29.57
CA SER A 1072 25.48 -9.72 -30.36
C SER A 1072 26.12 -9.16 -31.64
N TYR A 1073 25.66 -8.00 -32.13
CA TYR A 1073 26.23 -7.32 -33.30
C TYR A 1073 27.36 -6.33 -32.94
N GLN A 1074 27.49 -5.90 -31.67
CA GLN A 1074 28.56 -4.98 -31.24
C GLN A 1074 29.86 -5.73 -30.94
N ASP A 1075 29.78 -6.91 -30.32
CA ASP A 1075 30.97 -7.71 -29.96
C ASP A 1075 31.61 -8.41 -31.18
N GLY A 1076 30.84 -8.68 -32.24
CA GLY A 1076 31.30 -9.42 -33.43
C GLY A 1076 32.29 -8.68 -34.35
N GLY A 1077 32.65 -7.44 -34.06
CA GLY A 1077 33.51 -6.61 -34.90
C GLY A 1077 35.03 -6.81 -34.71
N GLY A 1078 35.46 -7.81 -33.95
CA GLY A 1078 36.83 -7.92 -33.42
C GLY A 1078 37.79 -8.92 -34.10
N GLU A 1079 37.31 -9.88 -34.89
CA GLU A 1079 38.17 -10.93 -35.45
C GLU A 1079 38.59 -10.66 -36.91
N MET A 1080 39.75 -10.01 -37.10
CA MET A 1080 40.46 -10.12 -38.38
C MET A 1080 41.32 -11.37 -38.41
N VAL A 1081 41.04 -12.23 -39.39
CA VAL A 1081 41.77 -13.47 -39.67
C VAL A 1081 43.26 -13.18 -39.91
N ASN A 1082 44.13 -13.80 -39.11
CA ASN A 1082 45.56 -13.93 -39.40
C ASN A 1082 46.07 -15.25 -38.82
N GLY A 1083 46.05 -16.30 -39.64
CA GLY A 1083 46.67 -17.57 -39.30
C GLY A 1083 47.83 -17.88 -40.25
N HIS A 1084 49.05 -18.00 -39.73
CA HIS A 1084 50.18 -18.84 -40.22
C HIS A 1084 51.36 -18.68 -39.25
N GLY A 1085 52.09 -19.77 -38.94
CA GLY A 1085 53.45 -19.70 -38.36
C GLY A 1085 53.68 -20.23 -36.93
N SER A 1086 53.84 -21.56 -36.80
CA SER A 1086 54.80 -22.28 -35.92
C SER A 1086 55.08 -21.86 -34.45
N GLY A 1087 54.92 -22.81 -33.52
CA GLY A 1087 56.10 -23.32 -32.78
C GLY A 1087 56.08 -23.46 -31.24
N SER A 1088 55.95 -24.71 -30.75
CA SER A 1088 56.48 -25.27 -29.47
C SER A 1088 55.97 -24.79 -28.09
N GLY A 1089 56.04 -25.69 -27.08
CA GLY A 1089 55.55 -25.51 -25.69
C GLY A 1089 54.08 -25.95 -25.53
N ASP A 1090 53.67 -26.98 -24.79
CA ASP A 1090 53.96 -27.40 -23.40
C ASP A 1090 53.75 -26.28 -22.35
N SER A 1091 52.96 -26.46 -21.27
CA SER A 1091 52.22 -27.66 -20.80
C SER A 1091 51.15 -27.33 -19.75
N SER A 1092 50.14 -28.20 -19.58
CA SER A 1092 49.13 -28.25 -18.48
C SER A 1092 48.13 -27.08 -18.38
N SER A 1093 46.88 -27.24 -17.93
CA SER A 1093 46.05 -28.47 -17.76
C SER A 1093 44.55 -28.12 -17.77
N LEU A 1094 43.74 -28.89 -18.49
CA LEU A 1094 42.28 -28.94 -18.35
C LEU A 1094 41.87 -29.89 -17.20
N LEU A 1095 40.56 -29.87 -16.84
CA LEU A 1095 39.86 -30.59 -15.76
C LEU A 1095 39.92 -29.82 -14.40
N HIS A 1096 38.82 -29.61 -13.66
CA HIS A 1096 37.61 -30.43 -13.54
C HIS A 1096 36.29 -29.64 -13.44
N GLU A 1097 35.20 -30.20 -13.98
CA GLU A 1097 33.86 -30.06 -13.39
C GLU A 1097 33.71 -31.04 -12.22
N ARG A 1098 33.08 -30.63 -11.10
CA ARG A 1098 31.76 -31.13 -10.63
C ARG A 1098 31.37 -30.69 -9.21
N PHE A 1099 30.06 -30.75 -8.96
CA PHE A 1099 29.36 -30.38 -7.72
C PHE A 1099 29.69 -31.23 -6.48
N ALA A 1100 29.81 -30.55 -5.33
CA ALA A 1100 29.24 -30.90 -4.02
C ALA A 1100 29.11 -29.56 -3.25
N GLU A 1101 27.92 -29.09 -2.88
CA GLU A 1101 27.18 -29.40 -1.64
C GLU A 1101 27.92 -29.04 -0.32
N LEU A 1102 27.20 -28.29 0.53
CA LEU A 1102 27.50 -27.94 1.95
C LEU A 1102 28.57 -26.86 2.25
N SER A 1103 28.21 -25.60 2.00
CA SER A 1103 28.43 -24.49 2.94
C SER A 1103 27.41 -23.37 2.73
#